data_AF-A0A7R9P476-F1
#
_entry.id   AF-A0A7R9P476-F1
#
_cell.length_a   1.000
_cell.length_b   1.000
_cell.length_c   1.000
_cell.angle_alpha   90.00
_cell.angle_beta   90.00
_cell.angle_gamma   90.00
#
_symmetry.space_group_name_H-M   'P 1'
#
loop_
_entity.id
_entity.type
_entity.pdbx_description
1 polymer ?
#
loop_
_entity_poly.entity_id
_entity_poly.type
_entity_poly.pdbx_seq_one_letter_code
_entity_poly.pdbx_strand_id
1 'polypeptide(L)'
;MSVGVSELREGAGGCVTPRPSVSATAFSIETSQRININMLHTLCAAWNSCQGGHLMLGDPGSIPGAGDTVSTPERSPKRRHACICPRIYWPVCGTDGRSYSNECMMRCASSKGETRSAQLYEGGQNNQIKKAAVLVPLCIVNGELSLLYTVRSPDLKRNSGQVSFPGGIMDKTDKDLQETALRETFEELGIQKSNVQIWGHGNLYGTHTKDMVVLPVIGYLGELNLHDLNLNSKEVEKVFSISLEWLCDSDHFAYTQFRGHYVLPLYLCEHRIWGLTGIITHFVMSALLPEQYKNRLKYLAPVITWVHGFTFKIYCCSIFSSWGDRMWWFAGGIFMKDLSGMPHNNLLLTGGFTLALSGFVVVFGSHVGRWVDKSPRLKAAGTALVTQNLLLVICVTLVGLTFYFWEGILPVWHGWLLVSIQTAIVLTAAFSQVASVALQIILQKDWIIILCGGDLNKLAKVNSMLRTINLGTQVLAPIFVGVVQDQVSKLACVITIGVWNVISMMAEYYILLLLYNQNPRLSEIKKHQVHDPNCRTRYSDHMLCPQSSRPSLGWFQYFTNSYWYDWKTYLKHRVFMASIGLALLYMTVLGFDAITTAFVSMQISSTLAGVSQGLAAIFGIIGSVSFPFLRQRIGLKLVGMVGLGSEIAAILACIISIWLPGSLFMAVAIDPTWKPNVENGTNNSDDSLEEKASVMALLGGIVVSRFGLWLADITITQIMQEEIEENKRGVLNGVQDSLNMGMDMLKSILVMVYPYPAQFGYCIILSFVSICTGGKPNTANQEQKNEDGKVSTKNETEAENSHVT
;
A
#
# COMPACT_ATOMS: atom_id res chain seq x y z
N MET A 1 -20.54 -10.33 -42.21
CA MET A 1 -21.74 -9.49 -42.01
C MET A 1 -21.37 -8.32 -41.12
N SER A 2 -21.43 -7.13 -41.70
CA SER A 2 -21.17 -5.81 -41.11
C SER A 2 -22.45 -5.22 -40.53
N VAL A 3 -22.47 -4.88 -39.25
CA VAL A 3 -23.38 -3.92 -38.59
C VAL A 3 -22.62 -3.46 -37.32
N GLY A 4 -22.30 -2.20 -37.03
CA GLY A 4 -23.00 -0.95 -37.27
C GLY A 4 -23.58 -0.48 -35.93
N VAL A 5 -22.80 0.23 -35.10
CA VAL A 5 -23.32 0.91 -33.91
C VAL A 5 -22.91 2.38 -33.95
N SER A 6 -23.95 3.19 -34.12
CA SER A 6 -24.01 4.63 -34.25
C SER A 6 -23.59 5.38 -32.98
N GLU A 7 -22.85 6.47 -33.20
CA GLU A 7 -22.55 7.53 -32.23
C GLU A 7 -23.83 8.19 -31.71
N LEU A 8 -23.95 8.31 -30.39
CA LEU A 8 -24.86 9.25 -29.72
C LEU A 8 -24.03 10.40 -29.14
N ARG A 9 -24.21 11.57 -29.76
CA ARG A 9 -23.81 12.90 -29.27
C ARG A 9 -24.74 13.36 -28.15
N GLU A 10 -24.20 13.55 -26.96
CA GLU A 10 -24.59 14.56 -25.96
C GLU A 10 -23.29 14.89 -25.18
N GLY A 11 -22.78 16.11 -24.97
CA GLY A 11 -23.41 17.41 -25.02
C GLY A 11 -23.20 18.18 -23.71
N ALA A 12 -21.97 18.29 -23.17
CA ALA A 12 -21.66 19.29 -22.12
C ALA A 12 -20.14 19.53 -21.92
N GLY A 13 -19.67 20.71 -22.35
CA GLY A 13 -18.63 21.47 -21.65
C GLY A 13 -17.16 21.10 -21.87
N GLY A 14 -16.71 21.00 -23.12
CA GLY A 14 -15.28 20.99 -23.42
C GLY A 14 -14.62 22.31 -22.99
N CYS A 15 -13.70 22.25 -22.02
CA CYS A 15 -12.72 23.31 -21.81
C CYS A 15 -11.76 23.32 -23.01
N VAL A 16 -12.16 24.04 -24.05
CA VAL A 16 -11.26 24.51 -25.10
C VAL A 16 -10.30 25.48 -24.41
N THR A 17 -9.08 25.02 -24.13
CA THR A 17 -7.98 25.94 -23.85
C THR A 17 -7.87 26.87 -25.06
N PRO A 18 -7.93 28.20 -24.91
CA PRO A 18 -7.65 29.08 -26.02
C PRO A 18 -6.21 28.80 -26.45
N ARG A 19 -6.04 28.26 -27.66
CA ARG A 19 -4.76 28.38 -28.36
C ARG A 19 -4.47 29.89 -28.40
N PRO A 20 -3.27 30.36 -28.05
CA PRO A 20 -2.87 31.66 -28.53
C PRO A 20 -2.96 31.59 -30.05
N SER A 21 -3.87 32.37 -30.65
CA SER A 21 -3.89 32.57 -32.10
C SER A 21 -2.65 33.38 -32.42
N VAL A 22 -1.53 32.70 -32.60
CA VAL A 22 -0.38 33.27 -33.27
C VAL A 22 -0.79 33.34 -34.73
N SER A 23 -1.03 34.54 -35.25
CA SER A 23 -0.95 34.78 -36.69
C SER A 23 0.53 34.71 -37.09
N ALA A 24 1.11 33.52 -36.96
CA ALA A 24 2.34 33.17 -37.62
C ALA A 24 1.91 32.77 -39.02
N THR A 25 2.42 33.49 -40.02
CA THR A 25 2.58 32.93 -41.36
C THR A 25 3.23 31.56 -41.19
N ALA A 26 2.43 30.51 -41.38
CA ALA A 26 2.83 29.13 -41.15
C ALA A 26 3.95 28.75 -42.12
N PHE A 27 5.14 28.47 -41.60
CA PHE A 27 6.12 27.68 -42.32
C PHE A 27 5.94 26.22 -41.90
N SER A 28 5.44 25.40 -42.82
CA SER A 28 5.31 23.96 -42.67
C SER A 28 6.72 23.34 -42.73
N ILE A 29 7.16 22.77 -41.61
CA ILE A 29 8.32 21.87 -41.58
C ILE A 29 7.77 20.45 -41.71
N GLU A 30 8.14 19.75 -42.78
CA GLU A 30 7.71 18.36 -43.03
C GLU A 30 8.06 17.45 -41.85
N THR A 31 7.06 16.65 -41.44
CA THR A 31 6.96 15.83 -40.22
C THR A 31 7.93 14.64 -40.15
N SER A 32 9.01 14.61 -40.95
CA SER A 32 9.91 13.45 -41.09
C SER A 32 11.41 13.77 -40.92
N GLN A 33 11.81 14.98 -40.58
CA GLN A 33 13.23 15.30 -40.40
C GLN A 33 13.70 15.03 -38.96
N ARG A 34 14.78 14.24 -38.80
CA ARG A 34 15.54 14.15 -37.53
C ARG A 34 15.93 15.56 -37.07
N ILE A 35 15.93 15.80 -35.76
CA ILE A 35 16.45 17.05 -35.18
C ILE A 35 17.93 17.16 -35.58
N ASN A 36 18.25 18.03 -36.53
CA ASN A 36 19.59 18.17 -37.12
C ASN A 36 19.96 19.66 -37.25
N ILE A 37 21.25 19.96 -37.45
CA ILE A 37 21.88 21.27 -37.65
C ILE A 37 21.11 22.19 -38.62
N ASN A 38 20.45 21.64 -39.65
CA ASN A 38 19.66 22.46 -40.60
C ASN A 38 18.43 23.12 -39.95
N MET A 39 17.86 22.52 -38.90
CA MET A 39 16.75 23.08 -38.12
C MET A 39 17.18 24.33 -37.32
N LEU A 40 18.47 24.45 -37.03
CA LEU A 40 19.10 25.48 -36.22
C LEU A 40 19.07 26.86 -36.93
N HIS A 41 19.31 26.88 -38.25
CA HIS A 41 19.15 28.07 -39.07
C HIS A 41 17.68 28.52 -39.17
N THR A 42 16.74 27.57 -39.24
CA THR A 42 15.30 27.85 -39.28
C THR A 42 14.79 28.40 -37.94
N LEU A 43 15.24 27.83 -36.82
CA LEU A 43 14.87 28.29 -35.47
C LEU A 43 15.45 29.67 -35.15
N CYS A 44 16.71 29.92 -35.52
CA CYS A 44 17.35 31.24 -35.34
C CYS A 44 16.67 32.32 -36.20
N ALA A 45 16.33 32.01 -37.45
CA ALA A 45 15.60 32.93 -38.34
C ALA A 45 14.17 33.21 -37.86
N ALA A 46 13.44 32.18 -37.40
CA ALA A 46 12.10 32.33 -36.84
C ALA A 46 12.09 33.17 -35.55
N TRP A 47 13.11 32.99 -34.70
CA TRP A 47 13.21 33.72 -33.44
C TRP A 47 13.61 35.20 -33.63
N ASN A 48 14.58 35.49 -34.50
CA ASN A 48 14.99 36.87 -34.80
C ASN A 48 13.89 37.68 -35.51
N SER A 49 13.01 37.03 -36.29
CA SER A 49 11.86 37.69 -36.92
C SER A 49 10.77 38.14 -35.94
N CYS A 50 10.78 37.65 -34.69
CA CYS A 50 9.84 38.04 -33.64
C CYS A 50 10.31 39.22 -32.77
N GLN A 51 11.57 39.68 -32.90
CA GLN A 51 12.15 40.73 -32.04
C GLN A 51 11.59 42.16 -32.27
N GLY A 52 10.68 42.35 -33.25
CA GLY A 52 10.09 43.66 -33.57
C GLY A 52 8.70 43.94 -32.99
N GLY A 53 8.07 43.00 -32.30
CA GLY A 53 6.71 43.15 -31.79
C GLY A 53 6.65 43.20 -30.27
N HIS A 54 6.32 44.36 -29.69
CA HIS A 54 5.67 44.37 -28.39
C HIS A 54 4.50 43.38 -28.46
N LEU A 55 4.51 42.38 -27.58
CA LEU A 55 3.38 41.46 -27.39
C LEU A 55 2.28 42.27 -26.70
N MET A 56 1.63 43.15 -27.47
CA MET A 56 0.39 43.81 -27.08
C MET A 56 -0.66 42.71 -26.95
N LEU A 57 -1.00 42.35 -25.71
CA LEU A 57 -2.28 41.73 -25.42
C LEU A 57 -3.34 42.72 -25.91
N GLY A 58 -3.99 42.41 -27.03
CA GLY A 58 -5.06 43.23 -27.57
C GLY A 58 -6.10 43.51 -26.48
N ASP A 59 -6.42 44.78 -26.29
CA ASP A 59 -7.59 45.22 -25.54
C ASP A 59 -8.82 44.48 -26.07
N PRO A 60 -9.70 43.94 -25.20
CA PRO A 60 -11.01 43.49 -25.63
C PRO A 60 -11.87 44.74 -25.92
N GLY A 61 -11.64 45.36 -27.07
CA GLY A 61 -12.50 46.38 -27.64
C GLY A 61 -13.84 45.77 -28.09
N SER A 62 -14.90 46.15 -27.37
CA SER A 62 -16.21 46.56 -27.90
C SER A 62 -16.91 45.66 -28.93
N ILE A 63 -17.93 44.95 -28.47
CA ILE A 63 -19.07 44.57 -29.33
C ILE A 63 -20.03 45.78 -29.39
N PRO A 64 -20.48 46.21 -30.58
CA PRO A 64 -21.32 47.39 -30.73
C PRO A 64 -22.80 47.12 -30.42
N GLY A 65 -23.45 48.10 -29.78
CA GLY A 65 -24.82 48.51 -30.07
C GLY A 65 -25.98 47.75 -29.42
N ALA A 66 -26.38 48.16 -28.22
CA ALA A 66 -27.79 48.33 -27.87
C ALA A 66 -27.90 49.51 -26.89
N GLY A 67 -28.75 50.48 -27.23
CA GLY A 67 -28.69 51.86 -26.78
C GLY A 67 -29.03 52.15 -25.32
N ASP A 68 -28.51 53.31 -24.90
CA ASP A 68 -29.04 54.32 -23.98
C ASP A 68 -29.86 53.88 -22.77
N THR A 69 -29.29 54.04 -21.57
CA THR A 69 -29.69 55.11 -20.65
C THR A 69 -28.77 55.19 -19.43
N VAL A 70 -28.49 56.42 -19.04
CA VAL A 70 -27.64 56.83 -17.92
C VAL A 70 -28.33 56.56 -16.58
N SER A 71 -27.70 55.81 -15.67
CA SER A 71 -27.92 55.94 -14.22
C SER A 71 -26.79 55.30 -13.39
N THR A 72 -26.07 56.11 -12.63
CA THR A 72 -25.19 55.71 -11.51
C THR A 72 -26.02 55.50 -10.21
N PRO A 73 -25.47 54.93 -9.13
CA PRO A 73 -25.00 53.56 -8.95
C PRO A 73 -25.65 52.90 -7.71
N GLU A 74 -26.27 51.71 -7.84
CA GLU A 74 -26.67 50.93 -6.66
C GLU A 74 -25.69 49.79 -6.37
N ARG A 75 -25.13 49.82 -5.16
CA ARG A 75 -24.24 48.80 -4.61
C ARG A 75 -25.00 47.48 -4.46
N SER A 76 -24.67 46.50 -5.31
CA SER A 76 -25.02 45.10 -5.08
C SER A 76 -23.85 44.35 -4.41
N PRO A 77 -24.13 43.35 -3.54
CA PRO A 77 -23.10 42.65 -2.78
C PRO A 77 -22.27 41.76 -3.72
N LYS A 78 -20.93 41.92 -3.65
CA LYS A 78 -19.96 41.12 -4.42
C LYS A 78 -20.19 39.63 -4.20
N ARG A 79 -20.83 38.94 -5.14
CA ARG A 79 -20.75 37.47 -5.24
C ARG A 79 -19.29 37.11 -5.51
N ARG A 80 -18.63 36.49 -4.53
CA ARG A 80 -17.27 35.95 -4.68
C ARG A 80 -17.30 34.87 -5.76
N HIS A 81 -16.93 35.20 -6.98
CA HIS A 81 -16.70 34.19 -8.01
C HIS A 81 -15.51 33.32 -7.58
N ALA A 82 -15.74 32.01 -7.47
CA ALA A 82 -14.65 31.06 -7.31
C ALA A 82 -13.86 31.04 -8.63
N CYS A 83 -12.63 31.58 -8.63
CA CYS A 83 -11.81 31.49 -9.83
C CYS A 83 -11.48 30.03 -10.11
N ILE A 84 -11.73 29.60 -11.35
CA ILE A 84 -11.29 28.31 -11.84
C ILE A 84 -9.95 28.54 -12.52
N CYS A 85 -8.87 28.18 -11.84
CA CYS A 85 -7.51 28.30 -12.39
C CYS A 85 -6.87 26.93 -12.57
N PRO A 86 -6.18 26.70 -13.70
CA PRO A 86 -5.42 25.47 -13.90
C PRO A 86 -4.34 25.34 -12.82
N ARG A 87 -4.12 24.14 -12.28
CA ARG A 87 -3.05 23.87 -11.29
C ARG A 87 -1.71 23.54 -11.94
N ILE A 88 -1.38 24.33 -12.97
CA ILE A 88 -0.10 24.26 -13.69
C ILE A 88 0.85 25.22 -13.01
N TYR A 89 2.08 24.80 -12.72
CA TYR A 89 3.12 25.68 -12.17
C TYR A 89 3.83 26.41 -13.31
N TRP A 90 3.27 27.55 -13.72
CA TRP A 90 3.87 28.52 -14.63
C TRP A 90 4.15 29.80 -13.83
N PRO A 91 5.16 29.79 -12.94
CA PRO A 91 5.22 30.81 -11.91
C PRO A 91 5.42 32.18 -12.51
N VAL A 92 4.65 33.13 -12.00
CA VAL A 92 4.68 34.53 -12.42
C VAL A 92 4.90 35.38 -11.20
N CYS A 93 5.81 36.35 -11.31
CA CYS A 93 6.01 37.32 -10.25
C CYS A 93 4.95 38.42 -10.38
N GLY A 94 4.21 38.68 -9.31
CA GLY A 94 3.30 39.82 -9.22
C GLY A 94 4.04 41.11 -8.87
N THR A 95 3.47 42.25 -9.23
CA THR A 95 3.93 43.59 -8.80
C THR A 95 3.96 43.78 -7.29
N ASP A 96 3.24 42.93 -6.55
CA ASP A 96 3.25 42.85 -5.10
C ASP A 96 4.45 42.07 -4.53
N GLY A 97 5.36 41.62 -5.38
CA GLY A 97 6.53 40.82 -5.02
C GLY A 97 6.21 39.37 -4.66
N ARG A 98 4.95 38.92 -4.81
CA ARG A 98 4.57 37.53 -4.59
C ARG A 98 4.71 36.74 -5.88
N SER A 99 5.34 35.57 -5.80
CA SER A 99 5.31 34.59 -6.89
C SER A 99 4.03 33.75 -6.80
N TYR A 100 3.25 33.77 -7.87
CA TYR A 100 2.04 32.98 -8.02
C TYR A 100 2.31 31.75 -8.85
N SER A 101 1.55 30.67 -8.62
CA SER A 101 1.74 29.40 -9.33
C SER A 101 1.48 29.50 -10.83
N ASN A 102 0.61 30.43 -11.24
CA ASN A 102 0.39 30.81 -12.64
C ASN A 102 -0.34 32.14 -12.72
N GLU A 103 -0.40 32.70 -13.92
CA GLU A 103 -1.06 33.98 -14.18
C GLU A 103 -2.54 33.99 -13.78
N CYS A 104 -3.28 32.91 -14.00
CA CYS A 104 -4.65 32.82 -13.52
C CYS A 104 -4.71 32.93 -12.00
N MET A 105 -3.83 32.24 -11.27
CA MET A 105 -3.77 32.30 -9.80
C MET A 105 -3.39 33.69 -9.29
N MET A 106 -2.52 34.43 -10.00
CA MET A 106 -2.22 35.84 -9.71
C MET A 106 -3.46 36.72 -9.88
N ARG A 107 -4.07 36.67 -11.07
CA ARG A 107 -5.27 37.45 -11.40
C ARG A 107 -6.42 37.11 -10.45
N CYS A 108 -6.54 35.85 -10.04
CA CYS A 108 -7.51 35.40 -9.07
C CYS A 108 -7.28 36.02 -7.68
N ALA A 109 -6.04 36.01 -7.18
CA ALA A 109 -5.71 36.62 -5.90
C ALA A 109 -6.02 38.13 -5.88
N SER A 110 -5.72 38.83 -6.97
CA SER A 110 -6.11 40.23 -7.20
C SER A 110 -7.63 40.42 -7.19
N SER A 111 -8.39 39.52 -7.84
CA SER A 111 -9.86 39.59 -7.89
C SER A 111 -10.55 39.33 -6.54
N LYS A 112 -9.92 38.56 -5.65
CA LYS A 112 -10.43 38.27 -4.29
C LYS A 112 -10.12 39.37 -3.28
N GLY A 113 -9.35 40.39 -3.65
CA GLY A 113 -8.89 41.46 -2.75
C GLY A 113 -7.87 40.98 -1.72
N GLU A 114 -7.23 39.83 -1.94
CA GLU A 114 -6.20 39.29 -1.04
C GLU A 114 -4.85 40.05 -1.18
N THR A 115 -4.68 40.76 -2.30
CA THR A 115 -3.52 41.59 -2.64
C THR A 115 -3.95 42.85 -3.40
N ARG A 116 -3.24 43.99 -3.24
CA ARG A 116 -3.45 45.18 -4.07
C ARG A 116 -3.13 44.82 -5.52
N SER A 117 -4.09 44.96 -6.43
CA SER A 117 -3.96 44.93 -7.91
C SER A 117 -2.68 44.27 -8.44
N ALA A 118 -2.43 42.99 -8.12
CA ALA A 118 -1.20 42.32 -8.55
C ALA A 118 -1.29 42.10 -10.07
N GLN A 119 -0.39 42.76 -10.79
CA GLN A 119 -0.15 42.63 -12.23
C GLN A 119 1.15 41.84 -12.43
N LEU A 120 1.39 41.36 -13.66
CA LEU A 120 2.69 40.77 -14.00
C LEU A 120 3.81 41.79 -13.73
N TYR A 121 4.84 41.35 -13.00
CA TYR A 121 6.00 42.17 -12.71
C TYR A 121 6.87 42.30 -13.96
N GLU A 122 6.77 43.44 -14.64
CA GLU A 122 7.54 43.77 -15.86
C GLU A 122 8.94 44.35 -15.56
N GLY A 123 9.46 44.17 -14.33
CA GLY A 123 10.85 44.51 -14.02
C GLY A 123 11.11 45.92 -13.46
N GLY A 124 10.11 46.60 -12.91
CA GLY A 124 10.24 47.94 -12.33
C GLY A 124 10.59 48.00 -10.82
N GLN A 125 11.70 48.70 -10.51
CA GLN A 125 12.16 49.28 -9.23
C GLN A 125 11.53 48.79 -7.89
N ASN A 126 11.61 47.51 -7.53
CA ASN A 126 11.44 47.08 -6.14
C ASN A 126 12.76 46.53 -5.58
N ASN A 127 13.41 47.32 -4.72
CA ASN A 127 14.80 47.13 -4.26
C ASN A 127 15.02 45.96 -3.27
N GLN A 128 14.02 45.10 -3.04
CA GLN A 128 14.06 44.03 -2.03
C GLN A 128 14.20 42.61 -2.58
N ILE A 129 14.07 42.38 -3.89
CA ILE A 129 14.14 41.04 -4.50
C ILE A 129 15.46 40.87 -5.24
N LYS A 130 16.22 39.82 -4.91
CA LYS A 130 17.48 39.51 -5.61
C LYS A 130 17.19 39.08 -7.04
N LYS A 131 17.94 39.60 -8.00
CA LYS A 131 17.84 39.19 -9.41
C LYS A 131 19.02 38.29 -9.75
N ALA A 132 18.75 37.25 -10.51
CA ALA A 132 19.72 36.28 -10.98
C ALA A 132 19.42 35.94 -12.44
N ALA A 133 20.40 35.38 -13.15
CA ALA A 133 20.23 34.94 -14.51
C ALA A 133 20.99 33.65 -14.77
N VAL A 134 20.43 32.79 -15.62
CA VAL A 134 21.05 31.55 -16.05
C VAL A 134 21.10 31.49 -17.57
N LEU A 135 22.18 30.97 -18.13
CA LEU A 135 22.28 30.70 -19.55
C LEU A 135 21.75 29.29 -19.83
N VAL A 136 20.73 29.17 -20.68
CA VAL A 136 20.26 27.92 -21.26
C VAL A 136 21.05 27.67 -22.54
N PRO A 137 22.09 26.81 -22.51
CA PRO A 137 23.09 26.77 -23.58
C PRO A 137 22.73 25.68 -24.58
N LEU A 138 22.34 26.08 -25.78
CA LEU A 138 22.22 25.20 -26.94
C LEU A 138 23.60 24.97 -27.55
N CYS A 139 23.98 23.72 -27.73
CA CYS A 139 25.29 23.35 -28.29
C CYS A 139 25.17 22.10 -29.16
N ILE A 140 26.17 21.87 -29.99
CA ILE A 140 26.34 20.62 -30.74
C ILE A 140 27.44 19.83 -30.05
N VAL A 141 27.09 18.66 -29.51
CA VAL A 141 28.04 17.75 -28.86
C VAL A 141 27.94 16.42 -29.59
N ASN A 142 29.07 15.89 -30.09
CA ASN A 142 29.12 14.65 -30.88
C ASN A 142 28.15 14.65 -32.08
N GLY A 143 27.95 15.80 -32.72
CA GLY A 143 27.04 15.97 -33.86
C GLY A 143 25.55 16.05 -33.49
N GLU A 144 25.18 16.01 -32.21
CA GLU A 144 23.80 16.11 -31.75
C GLU A 144 23.50 17.47 -31.12
N LEU A 145 22.38 18.07 -31.52
CA LEU A 145 21.88 19.30 -30.89
C LEU A 145 21.40 19.00 -29.46
N SER A 146 22.00 19.68 -28.50
CA SER A 146 21.90 19.36 -27.07
C SER A 146 21.78 20.61 -26.20
N LEU A 147 21.24 20.42 -25.00
CA LEU A 147 21.34 21.39 -23.90
C LEU A 147 22.49 21.01 -22.97
N LEU A 148 23.30 22.00 -22.61
CA LEU A 148 24.40 21.85 -21.67
C LEU A 148 23.93 22.10 -20.23
N TYR A 149 24.36 21.25 -19.31
CA TYR A 149 24.03 21.30 -17.89
C TYR A 149 25.29 21.22 -17.02
N THR A 150 25.21 21.81 -15.82
CA THR A 150 26.24 21.74 -14.78
C THR A 150 25.71 20.95 -13.58
N VAL A 151 26.58 20.18 -12.94
CA VAL A 151 26.38 19.63 -11.60
C VAL A 151 27.10 20.53 -10.63
N ARG A 152 26.35 21.11 -9.68
CA ARG A 152 26.90 22.03 -8.68
C ARG A 152 27.84 21.31 -7.72
N SER A 153 28.97 21.93 -7.42
CA SER A 153 29.97 21.42 -6.48
C SER A 153 29.34 21.03 -5.13
N PRO A 154 29.77 19.90 -4.52
CA PRO A 154 29.30 19.48 -3.22
C PRO A 154 29.62 20.49 -2.11
N ASP A 155 30.65 21.34 -2.29
CA ASP A 155 31.14 22.32 -1.33
C ASP A 155 30.26 23.58 -1.23
N LEU A 156 29.28 23.74 -2.11
CA LEU A 156 28.38 24.88 -2.12
C LEU A 156 27.35 24.82 -0.98
N LYS A 157 27.16 25.94 -0.28
CA LYS A 157 26.21 26.08 0.84
C LYS A 157 24.74 25.83 0.45
N ARG A 158 24.36 26.05 -0.81
CA ARG A 158 22.99 25.91 -1.32
C ARG A 158 22.99 25.09 -2.60
N ASN A 159 22.01 24.19 -2.70
CA ASN A 159 21.76 23.36 -3.88
C ASN A 159 22.98 22.53 -4.33
N SER A 160 23.84 22.12 -3.41
CA SER A 160 25.02 21.30 -3.71
C SER A 160 24.61 19.94 -4.30
N GLY A 161 25.35 19.47 -5.32
CA GLY A 161 25.08 18.26 -6.07
C GLY A 161 23.83 18.29 -6.98
N GLN A 162 23.15 19.44 -7.11
CA GLN A 162 21.98 19.57 -7.99
C GLN A 162 22.39 19.95 -9.43
N VAL A 163 21.59 19.51 -10.40
CA VAL A 163 21.75 19.94 -11.79
C VAL A 163 21.21 21.36 -11.98
N SER A 164 22.02 22.22 -12.59
CA SER A 164 21.69 23.60 -12.93
C SER A 164 22.10 23.96 -14.35
N PHE A 165 21.53 25.06 -14.84
CA PHE A 165 22.14 25.83 -15.91
C PHE A 165 23.23 26.74 -15.31
N PRO A 166 24.30 27.05 -16.05
CA PRO A 166 25.32 27.99 -15.58
C PRO A 166 24.70 29.36 -15.33
N GLY A 167 25.04 29.99 -14.20
CA GLY A 167 24.42 31.24 -13.80
C GLY A 167 24.36 31.49 -12.30
N GLY A 168 24.10 32.75 -11.98
CA GLY A 168 24.17 33.25 -10.62
C GLY A 168 23.44 34.56 -10.41
N ILE A 169 23.78 35.22 -9.30
CA ILE A 169 23.14 36.45 -8.85
C ILE A 169 23.74 37.64 -9.61
N MET A 170 22.90 38.61 -9.99
CA MET A 170 23.34 39.84 -10.63
C MET A 170 24.28 40.63 -9.72
N ASP A 171 25.48 40.94 -10.22
CA ASP A 171 26.44 41.83 -9.58
C ASP A 171 26.12 43.29 -9.95
N LYS A 172 26.55 44.23 -9.11
CA LYS A 172 26.43 45.68 -9.36
C LYS A 172 27.19 46.14 -10.60
N THR A 173 28.17 45.36 -11.04
CA THR A 173 28.99 45.60 -12.23
C THR A 173 28.30 45.12 -13.51
N ASP A 174 27.28 44.27 -13.40
CA ASP A 174 26.54 43.75 -14.55
C ASP A 174 25.64 44.84 -15.14
N LYS A 175 25.71 45.04 -16.46
CA LYS A 175 24.89 46.02 -17.18
C LYS A 175 23.40 45.65 -17.13
N ASP A 176 23.10 44.37 -17.32
CA ASP A 176 21.76 43.78 -17.29
C ASP A 176 21.85 42.28 -16.94
N LEU A 177 20.70 41.60 -16.90
CA LEU A 177 20.64 40.17 -16.57
C LEU A 177 21.20 39.27 -17.67
N GLN A 178 21.30 39.73 -18.92
CA GLN A 178 21.97 38.94 -19.96
C GLN A 178 23.48 38.94 -19.71
N GLU A 179 24.03 40.10 -19.36
CA GLU A 179 25.44 40.23 -18.97
C GLU A 179 25.77 39.38 -17.74
N THR A 180 24.87 39.30 -16.76
CA THR A 180 25.00 38.38 -15.62
C THR A 180 25.13 36.93 -16.07
N ALA A 181 24.24 36.44 -16.95
CA ALA A 181 24.28 35.06 -17.42
C ALA A 181 25.60 34.76 -18.17
N LEU A 182 26.07 35.71 -18.99
CA LEU A 182 27.33 35.60 -19.72
C LEU A 182 28.56 35.61 -18.80
N ARG A 183 28.58 36.50 -17.79
CA ARG A 183 29.66 36.57 -16.79
C ARG A 183 29.76 35.27 -16.01
N GLU A 184 28.64 34.80 -15.45
CA GLU A 184 28.60 33.57 -14.65
C GLU A 184 28.97 32.35 -15.48
N THR A 185 28.53 32.27 -16.75
CA THR A 185 28.95 31.18 -17.65
C THR A 185 30.46 31.20 -17.92
N PHE A 186 31.06 32.38 -18.06
CA PHE A 186 32.51 32.51 -18.21
C PHE A 186 33.25 32.10 -16.93
N GLU A 187 32.76 32.51 -15.75
CA GLU A 187 33.35 32.16 -14.46
C GLU A 187 33.24 30.67 -14.11
N GLU A 188 32.10 30.04 -14.45
CA GLU A 188 31.84 28.63 -14.16
C GLU A 188 32.51 27.68 -15.17
N LEU A 189 32.47 28.02 -16.46
CA LEU A 189 32.80 27.11 -17.57
C LEU A 189 33.98 27.56 -18.44
N GLY A 190 34.47 28.80 -18.28
CA GLY A 190 35.52 29.39 -19.11
C GLY A 190 35.08 29.78 -20.53
N ILE A 191 33.77 29.75 -20.82
CA ILE A 191 33.24 30.07 -22.15
C ILE A 191 33.25 31.59 -22.34
N GLN A 192 34.03 32.06 -23.31
CA GLN A 192 34.13 33.48 -23.62
C GLN A 192 32.77 34.05 -24.05
N LYS A 193 32.44 35.26 -23.57
CA LYS A 193 31.18 35.95 -23.89
C LYS A 193 30.96 36.11 -25.40
N SER A 194 32.04 36.30 -26.17
CA SER A 194 32.02 36.40 -27.64
C SER A 194 31.60 35.12 -28.35
N ASN A 195 31.71 33.97 -27.69
CA ASN A 195 31.38 32.66 -28.26
C ASN A 195 29.90 32.29 -28.04
N VAL A 196 29.15 33.13 -27.31
CA VAL A 196 27.74 32.89 -27.03
C VAL A 196 26.89 33.77 -27.94
N GLN A 197 26.17 33.15 -28.87
CA GLN A 197 25.18 33.85 -29.67
C GLN A 197 23.84 33.87 -28.91
N ILE A 198 23.51 34.99 -28.29
CA ILE A 198 22.22 35.15 -27.61
C ILE A 198 21.08 35.15 -28.62
N TRP A 199 20.10 34.26 -28.43
CA TRP A 199 18.88 34.23 -29.22
C TRP A 199 17.80 35.07 -28.56
N GLY A 200 17.62 34.93 -27.25
CA GLY A 200 16.66 35.71 -26.48
C GLY A 200 16.62 35.31 -25.01
N HIS A 201 15.55 35.65 -24.31
CA HIS A 201 15.33 35.26 -22.92
C HIS A 201 13.87 34.87 -22.67
N GLY A 202 13.64 34.07 -21.63
CA GLY A 202 12.30 33.73 -21.17
C GLY A 202 11.74 34.75 -20.16
N ASN A 203 10.69 34.33 -19.45
CA ASN A 203 10.11 35.09 -18.34
C ASN A 203 10.97 35.00 -17.08
N LEU A 204 10.73 35.89 -16.10
CA LEU A 204 11.33 35.79 -14.76
C LEU A 204 10.64 34.69 -13.94
N TYR A 205 11.43 33.80 -13.35
CA TYR A 205 10.97 32.72 -12.48
C TYR A 205 11.35 32.98 -11.02
N GLY A 206 10.37 32.94 -10.12
CA GLY A 206 10.64 33.03 -8.68
C GLY A 206 11.23 31.74 -8.11
N THR A 207 12.12 31.85 -7.13
CA THR A 207 12.63 30.71 -6.37
C THR A 207 11.65 30.25 -5.28
N HIS A 208 11.81 29.02 -4.80
CA HIS A 208 10.97 28.47 -3.71
C HIS A 208 11.05 29.31 -2.41
N THR A 209 12.19 29.97 -2.16
CA THR A 209 12.41 30.85 -1.01
C THR A 209 11.75 32.22 -1.16
N LYS A 210 11.23 32.56 -2.35
CA LYS A 210 10.50 33.80 -2.67
C LYS A 210 11.29 35.11 -2.46
N ASP A 211 12.61 35.02 -2.35
CA ASP A 211 13.54 36.15 -2.17
C ASP A 211 14.37 36.46 -3.41
N MET A 212 14.23 35.65 -4.47
CA MET A 212 15.02 35.76 -5.70
C MET A 212 14.18 35.45 -6.95
N VAL A 213 14.47 36.16 -8.03
CA VAL A 213 13.95 35.89 -9.38
C VAL A 213 15.09 35.56 -10.33
N VAL A 214 14.87 34.62 -11.24
CA VAL A 214 15.86 34.08 -12.17
C VAL A 214 15.37 34.30 -13.61
N LEU A 215 16.20 34.90 -14.45
CA LEU A 215 15.96 35.05 -15.89
C LEU A 215 16.71 33.96 -16.68
N PRO A 216 16.03 33.09 -17.44
CA PRO A 216 16.70 32.18 -18.36
C PRO A 216 17.00 32.89 -19.67
N VAL A 217 18.27 32.96 -20.02
CA VAL A 217 18.78 33.54 -21.25
C VAL A 217 19.13 32.38 -22.19
N ILE A 218 18.57 32.34 -23.39
CA ILE A 218 18.79 31.27 -24.36
C ILE A 218 19.92 31.70 -25.29
N GLY A 219 20.99 30.92 -25.33
CA GLY A 219 22.16 31.21 -26.17
C GLY A 219 22.66 29.96 -26.88
N TYR A 220 23.21 30.16 -28.08
CA TYR A 220 23.83 29.11 -28.88
C TYR A 220 25.35 29.21 -28.79
N LEU A 221 26.00 28.08 -28.50
CA LEU A 221 27.45 27.97 -28.27
C LEU A 221 28.21 27.38 -29.46
N GLY A 222 27.51 26.90 -30.49
CA GLY A 222 28.15 26.17 -31.59
C GLY A 222 28.53 24.74 -31.23
N GLU A 223 29.51 24.20 -31.96
CA GLU A 223 30.10 22.89 -31.70
C GLU A 223 31.03 22.96 -30.50
N LEU A 224 30.82 22.06 -29.54
CA LEU A 224 31.48 22.10 -28.25
C LEU A 224 32.02 20.72 -27.89
N ASN A 225 33.31 20.67 -27.55
CA ASN A 225 33.91 19.53 -26.90
C ASN A 225 33.94 19.77 -25.38
N LEU A 226 33.22 18.94 -24.63
CA LEU A 226 33.05 19.13 -23.18
C LEU A 226 34.37 19.02 -22.40
N HIS A 227 35.37 18.32 -22.95
CA HIS A 227 36.67 18.14 -22.32
C HIS A 227 37.56 19.38 -22.36
N ASP A 228 37.27 20.33 -23.25
CA ASP A 228 38.08 21.54 -23.45
C ASP A 228 37.62 22.72 -22.57
N LEU A 229 36.57 22.51 -21.76
CA LEU A 229 36.02 23.52 -20.86
C LEU A 229 36.91 23.70 -19.62
N ASN A 230 37.16 24.97 -19.25
CA ASN A 230 37.93 25.31 -18.06
C ASN A 230 36.99 25.50 -16.87
N LEU A 231 36.68 24.40 -16.16
CA LEU A 231 35.70 24.40 -15.08
C LEU A 231 36.25 24.99 -13.79
N ASN A 232 35.45 25.85 -13.15
CA ASN A 232 35.72 26.30 -11.79
C ASN A 232 35.22 25.25 -10.78
N SER A 233 36.14 24.43 -10.26
CA SER A 233 35.83 23.32 -9.34
C SER A 233 35.16 23.74 -8.02
N LYS A 234 35.26 25.03 -7.64
CA LYS A 234 34.56 25.56 -6.45
C LYS A 234 33.05 25.65 -6.65
N GLU A 235 32.58 25.73 -7.90
CA GLU A 235 31.18 25.94 -8.22
C GLU A 235 30.58 24.77 -9.02
N VAL A 236 31.37 24.17 -9.91
CA VAL A 236 30.94 23.11 -10.82
C VAL A 236 31.78 21.85 -10.58
N GLU A 237 31.11 20.75 -10.26
CA GLU A 237 31.73 19.43 -10.12
C GLU A 237 31.92 18.77 -11.50
N LYS A 238 30.88 18.81 -12.33
CA LYS A 238 30.82 18.12 -13.62
C LYS A 238 29.95 18.88 -14.59
N VAL A 239 30.23 18.74 -15.88
CA VAL A 239 29.41 19.24 -16.99
C VAL A 239 28.97 18.06 -17.85
N PHE A 240 27.74 18.11 -18.33
CA PHE A 240 27.20 17.12 -19.26
C PHE A 240 26.18 17.75 -20.20
N SER A 241 25.91 17.11 -21.32
CA SER A 241 24.90 17.54 -22.29
C SER A 241 23.82 16.47 -22.47
N ILE A 242 22.60 16.88 -22.77
CA ILE A 242 21.49 15.99 -23.14
C ILE A 242 20.93 16.44 -24.48
N SER A 243 20.80 15.52 -25.42
CA SER A 243 20.25 15.83 -26.75
C SER A 243 18.78 16.21 -26.69
N LEU A 244 18.36 17.09 -27.60
CA LEU A 244 16.96 17.52 -27.66
C LEU A 244 16.03 16.34 -28.00
N GLU A 245 16.51 15.39 -28.82
CA GLU A 245 15.78 14.16 -29.14
C GLU A 245 15.52 13.32 -27.87
N TRP A 246 16.53 13.15 -27.02
CA TRP A 246 16.38 12.45 -25.75
C TRP A 246 15.39 13.15 -24.81
N LEU A 247 15.40 14.49 -24.76
CA LEU A 247 14.45 15.27 -23.95
C LEU A 247 13.00 15.19 -24.46
N CYS A 248 12.80 14.92 -25.75
CA CYS A 248 11.47 14.73 -26.36
C CYS A 248 10.85 13.37 -26.04
N ASP A 249 11.65 12.38 -25.66
CA ASP A 249 11.17 11.04 -25.32
C ASP A 249 10.35 11.07 -24.02
N SER A 250 9.17 10.43 -24.05
CA SER A 250 8.30 10.33 -22.89
C SER A 250 8.79 9.34 -21.84
N ASP A 251 9.61 8.35 -22.22
CA ASP A 251 10.10 7.33 -21.29
C ASP A 251 11.12 7.91 -20.30
N HIS A 252 11.78 8.99 -20.67
CA HIS A 252 12.74 9.73 -19.84
C HIS A 252 12.11 10.87 -19.04
N PHE A 253 10.80 11.12 -19.21
CA PHE A 253 10.07 12.20 -18.58
C PHE A 253 9.12 11.68 -17.48
N ALA A 254 9.26 12.23 -16.29
CA ALA A 254 8.39 12.00 -15.15
C ALA A 254 7.93 13.35 -14.57
N TYR A 255 7.09 13.28 -13.53
CA TYR A 255 6.69 14.47 -12.81
C TYR A 255 6.57 14.19 -11.31
N THR A 256 6.77 15.23 -10.51
CA THR A 256 6.62 15.18 -9.05
C THR A 256 5.43 16.03 -8.63
N GLN A 257 4.56 15.47 -7.78
CA GLN A 257 3.38 16.16 -7.25
C GLN A 257 3.59 16.50 -5.77
N PHE A 258 3.62 17.78 -5.45
CA PHE A 258 3.81 18.26 -4.08
C PHE A 258 2.49 18.46 -3.36
N ARG A 259 2.52 18.36 -2.02
CA ARG A 259 1.36 18.60 -1.14
C ARG A 259 0.75 19.99 -1.31
N GLY A 260 1.52 20.97 -1.80
CA GLY A 260 1.09 22.32 -2.17
C GLY A 260 0.31 22.43 -3.49
N HIS A 261 -0.16 21.31 -4.05
CA HIS A 261 -1.00 21.24 -5.25
C HIS A 261 -0.38 21.75 -6.56
N TYR A 262 0.94 21.58 -6.72
CA TYR A 262 1.63 21.85 -7.98
C TYR A 262 2.42 20.63 -8.44
N VAL A 263 2.67 20.58 -9.75
CA VAL A 263 3.42 19.51 -10.42
C VAL A 263 4.67 20.09 -11.03
N LEU A 264 5.80 19.43 -10.85
CA LEU A 264 7.08 19.81 -11.46
C LEU A 264 7.56 18.74 -12.45
N PRO A 265 8.14 19.15 -13.60
CA PRO A 265 8.79 18.23 -14.53
C PRO A 265 10.04 17.61 -13.90
N LEU A 266 10.30 16.35 -14.23
CA LEU A 266 11.46 15.58 -13.82
C LEU A 266 11.99 14.80 -15.02
N TYR A 267 13.27 14.98 -15.36
CA TYR A 267 13.92 14.16 -16.38
C TYR A 267 14.87 13.16 -15.73
N LEU A 268 14.75 11.89 -16.11
CA LEU A 268 15.43 10.75 -15.50
C LEU A 268 16.69 10.37 -16.30
N CYS A 269 17.75 11.17 -16.16
CA CYS A 269 19.11 10.84 -16.63
C CYS A 269 20.02 10.49 -15.44
N GLU A 270 21.32 10.22 -15.71
CA GLU A 270 22.34 9.92 -14.69
C GLU A 270 22.26 10.89 -13.50
N HIS A 271 22.13 12.19 -13.80
CA HIS A 271 21.84 13.23 -12.81
C HIS A 271 20.44 13.82 -13.07
N ARG A 272 19.46 13.46 -12.25
CA ARG A 272 18.07 13.93 -12.39
C ARG A 272 17.97 15.45 -12.60
N ILE A 273 17.26 15.88 -13.65
CA ILE A 273 16.99 17.30 -13.92
C ILE A 273 15.60 17.62 -13.35
N TRP A 274 15.55 18.47 -12.33
CA TRP A 274 14.33 18.78 -11.57
C TRP A 274 14.35 20.20 -11.03
N GLY A 275 13.31 20.59 -10.30
CA GLY A 275 13.22 21.92 -9.69
C GLY A 275 13.15 23.04 -10.74
N LEU A 276 13.81 24.16 -10.49
CA LEU A 276 13.82 25.32 -11.40
C LEU A 276 14.45 24.99 -12.76
N THR A 277 15.55 24.23 -12.77
CA THR A 277 16.23 23.77 -13.99
C THR A 277 15.30 22.91 -14.85
N GLY A 278 14.56 21.98 -14.22
CA GLY A 278 13.56 21.17 -14.91
C GLY A 278 12.42 21.99 -15.49
N ILE A 279 11.93 23.00 -14.75
CA ILE A 279 10.90 23.94 -15.21
C ILE A 279 11.39 24.70 -16.47
N ILE A 280 12.58 25.31 -16.39
CA ILE A 280 13.17 26.06 -17.50
C ILE A 280 13.37 25.14 -18.71
N THR A 281 13.89 23.92 -18.51
CA THR A 281 14.07 22.93 -19.57
C THR A 281 12.74 22.61 -20.26
N HIS A 282 11.69 22.30 -19.48
CA HIS A 282 10.36 21.99 -20.03
C HIS A 282 9.81 23.11 -20.91
N PHE A 283 10.00 24.37 -20.50
CA PHE A 283 9.52 25.51 -21.28
C PHE A 283 10.37 25.81 -22.51
N VAL A 284 11.68 25.72 -22.40
CA VAL A 284 12.57 25.89 -23.55
C VAL A 284 12.28 24.81 -24.60
N MET A 285 12.11 23.55 -24.20
CA MET A 285 11.73 22.46 -25.11
C MET A 285 10.36 22.68 -25.75
N SER A 286 9.37 23.13 -24.97
CA SER A 286 8.03 23.42 -25.48
C SER A 286 8.02 24.60 -26.47
N ALA A 287 8.92 25.56 -26.31
CA ALA A 287 9.04 26.72 -27.18
C ALA A 287 9.86 26.42 -28.44
N LEU A 288 10.97 25.67 -28.33
CA LEU A 288 11.84 25.33 -29.45
C LEU A 288 11.25 24.25 -30.36
N LEU A 289 10.53 23.27 -29.78
CA LEU A 289 10.06 22.08 -30.49
C LEU A 289 8.57 21.80 -30.22
N PRO A 290 7.65 22.72 -30.56
CA PRO A 290 6.23 22.62 -30.18
C PRO A 290 5.52 21.39 -30.78
N GLU A 291 5.96 20.88 -31.93
CA GLU A 291 5.37 19.72 -32.61
C GLU A 291 5.95 18.38 -32.11
N GLN A 292 7.25 18.34 -31.79
CA GLN A 292 7.95 17.13 -31.35
C GLN A 292 7.87 16.91 -29.83
N TYR A 293 7.92 17.99 -29.03
CA TYR A 293 7.92 17.91 -27.58
C TYR A 293 6.49 17.72 -27.01
N LYS A 294 6.09 16.47 -26.82
CA LYS A 294 4.72 16.09 -26.39
C LYS A 294 4.56 15.85 -24.89
N ASN A 295 5.62 16.05 -24.10
CA ASN A 295 5.60 15.83 -22.66
C ASN A 295 4.64 16.81 -21.96
N ARG A 296 3.67 16.29 -21.19
CA ARG A 296 2.60 17.07 -20.55
C ARG A 296 2.62 16.87 -19.05
N LEU A 297 2.54 17.96 -18.28
CA LEU A 297 2.36 17.91 -16.83
C LEU A 297 0.90 17.60 -16.49
N LYS A 298 0.64 16.39 -15.97
CA LYS A 298 -0.70 15.97 -15.53
C LYS A 298 -0.83 16.14 -14.02
N TYR A 299 -1.74 17.02 -13.58
CA TYR A 299 -2.16 17.09 -12.18
C TYR A 299 -3.22 16.02 -11.91
N LEU A 300 -2.90 15.05 -11.05
CA LEU A 300 -3.87 14.05 -10.61
C LEU A 300 -4.49 14.48 -9.28
N ALA A 301 -5.83 14.55 -9.23
CA ALA A 301 -6.53 14.91 -8.00
C ALA A 301 -6.19 13.91 -6.87
N PRO A 302 -6.07 14.34 -5.60
CA PRO A 302 -5.67 13.48 -4.48
C PRO A 302 -6.52 12.21 -4.32
N VAL A 303 -7.84 12.33 -4.52
CA VAL A 303 -8.77 11.19 -4.47
C VAL A 303 -8.49 10.22 -5.62
N ILE A 304 -8.26 10.74 -6.83
CA ILE A 304 -7.92 9.94 -8.01
C ILE A 304 -6.58 9.24 -7.77
N THR A 305 -5.56 9.92 -7.24
CA THR A 305 -4.27 9.27 -6.90
C THR A 305 -4.41 8.20 -5.82
N TRP A 306 -5.33 8.36 -4.87
CA TRP A 306 -5.56 7.37 -3.83
C TRP A 306 -6.29 6.13 -4.37
N VAL A 307 -7.37 6.32 -5.13
CA VAL A 307 -8.13 5.23 -5.78
C VAL A 307 -7.26 4.47 -6.79
N HIS A 308 -6.36 5.19 -7.49
CA HIS A 308 -5.41 4.56 -8.40
C HIS A 308 -4.21 3.94 -7.69
N GLY A 309 -3.97 4.27 -6.42
CA GLY A 309 -2.90 3.70 -5.63
C GLY A 309 -3.14 2.21 -5.31
N PHE A 310 -2.06 1.44 -5.19
CA PHE A 310 -2.15 0.02 -4.86
C PHE A 310 -2.80 -0.21 -3.49
N THR A 311 -2.63 0.72 -2.55
CA THR A 311 -3.13 0.61 -1.18
C THR A 311 -4.64 0.51 -1.14
N PHE A 312 -5.35 1.38 -1.88
CA PHE A 312 -6.81 1.31 -1.98
C PHE A 312 -7.27 -0.02 -2.60
N LYS A 313 -6.62 -0.44 -3.69
CA LYS A 313 -6.92 -1.70 -4.39
C LYS A 313 -6.77 -2.92 -3.49
N ILE A 314 -5.67 -3.02 -2.75
CA ILE A 314 -5.44 -4.09 -1.77
C ILE A 314 -6.52 -4.07 -0.67
N TYR A 315 -6.93 -2.89 -0.20
CA TYR A 315 -8.01 -2.80 0.79
C TYR A 315 -9.35 -3.25 0.23
N CYS A 316 -9.72 -2.85 -0.98
CA CYS A 316 -10.94 -3.33 -1.64
C CYS A 316 -10.91 -4.86 -1.83
N CYS A 317 -9.80 -5.40 -2.33
CA CYS A 317 -9.61 -6.84 -2.48
C CYS A 317 -9.77 -7.56 -1.13
N SER A 318 -9.18 -7.02 -0.06
CA SER A 318 -9.30 -7.57 1.29
C SER A 318 -10.73 -7.52 1.83
N ILE A 319 -11.48 -6.44 1.57
CA ILE A 319 -12.88 -6.33 1.98
C ILE A 319 -13.74 -7.39 1.29
N PHE A 320 -13.61 -7.53 -0.03
CA PHE A 320 -14.39 -8.51 -0.80
C PHE A 320 -14.15 -9.95 -0.31
N SER A 321 -12.87 -10.33 -0.21
CA SER A 321 -12.46 -11.66 0.22
C SER A 321 -12.86 -11.93 1.67
N SER A 322 -12.55 -11.00 2.59
CA SER A 322 -12.84 -11.20 4.02
C SER A 322 -14.34 -11.19 4.30
N TRP A 323 -15.13 -10.37 3.60
CA TRP A 323 -16.58 -10.39 3.76
C TRP A 323 -17.16 -11.75 3.37
N GLY A 324 -16.77 -12.29 2.21
CA GLY A 324 -17.18 -13.63 1.75
C GLY A 324 -16.81 -14.73 2.73
N ASP A 325 -15.55 -14.76 3.16
CA ASP A 325 -15.03 -15.76 4.10
C ASP A 325 -15.76 -15.70 5.46
N ARG A 326 -16.04 -14.50 5.99
CA ARG A 326 -16.72 -14.33 7.28
C ARG A 326 -18.21 -14.70 7.21
N MET A 327 -18.88 -14.42 6.09
CA MET A 327 -20.25 -14.90 5.87
C MET A 327 -20.29 -16.43 5.87
N TRP A 328 -19.38 -17.08 5.13
CA TRP A 328 -19.31 -18.54 5.06
C TRP A 328 -18.99 -19.18 6.42
N TRP A 329 -18.02 -18.66 7.16
CA TRP A 329 -17.67 -19.19 8.48
C TRP A 329 -18.84 -19.17 9.46
N PHE A 330 -19.63 -18.09 9.47
CA PHE A 330 -20.80 -17.99 10.32
C PHE A 330 -21.96 -18.88 9.83
N ALA A 331 -22.32 -18.78 8.55
CA ALA A 331 -23.43 -19.53 7.97
C ALA A 331 -23.18 -21.04 7.95
N GLY A 332 -21.97 -21.46 7.58
CA GLY A 332 -21.58 -22.86 7.46
C GLY A 332 -21.76 -23.64 8.76
N GLY A 333 -21.42 -23.03 9.91
CA GLY A 333 -21.66 -23.66 11.22
C GLY A 333 -23.14 -23.88 11.53
N ILE A 334 -24.00 -22.91 11.19
CA ILE A 334 -25.46 -23.00 11.34
C ILE A 334 -26.03 -24.04 10.36
N PHE A 335 -25.57 -24.04 9.11
CA PHE A 335 -26.01 -25.00 8.10
C PHE A 335 -25.65 -26.43 8.48
N MET A 336 -24.45 -26.69 9.02
CA MET A 336 -24.08 -28.03 9.50
C MET A 336 -24.97 -28.49 10.66
N LYS A 337 -25.35 -27.58 11.56
CA LYS A 337 -26.28 -27.90 12.64
C LYS A 337 -27.64 -28.32 12.05
N ASP A 338 -28.17 -27.54 11.13
CA ASP A 338 -29.48 -27.80 10.51
C ASP A 338 -29.48 -29.07 9.64
N LEU A 339 -28.38 -29.35 8.94
CA LEU A 339 -28.21 -30.54 8.09
C LEU A 339 -28.06 -31.84 8.90
N SER A 340 -27.77 -31.78 10.20
CA SER A 340 -27.59 -32.96 11.04
C SER A 340 -28.87 -33.79 11.20
N GLY A 341 -30.05 -33.17 11.08
CA GLY A 341 -31.35 -33.85 11.00
C GLY A 341 -31.76 -34.71 12.21
N MET A 342 -31.00 -34.70 13.31
CA MET A 342 -31.28 -35.54 14.48
C MET A 342 -32.19 -34.80 15.49
N PRO A 343 -33.15 -35.51 16.13
CA PRO A 343 -34.09 -34.92 17.10
C PRO A 343 -33.44 -34.43 18.41
N HIS A 344 -32.17 -34.77 18.66
CA HIS A 344 -31.38 -34.23 19.75
C HIS A 344 -30.29 -33.35 19.16
N ASN A 345 -30.15 -32.11 19.67
CA ASN A 345 -29.17 -31.09 19.29
C ASN A 345 -27.71 -31.62 19.34
N ASN A 346 -27.30 -32.41 18.35
CA ASN A 346 -25.97 -33.01 18.32
C ASN A 346 -25.04 -32.11 17.51
N LEU A 347 -24.15 -31.42 18.21
CA LEU A 347 -23.13 -30.52 17.63
C LEU A 347 -22.01 -31.28 16.92
N LEU A 348 -22.07 -32.61 16.85
CA LEU A 348 -21.03 -33.46 16.28
C LEU A 348 -20.70 -33.14 14.82
N LEU A 349 -21.70 -32.90 13.97
CA LEU A 349 -21.46 -32.57 12.55
C LEU A 349 -20.79 -31.19 12.40
N THR A 350 -21.25 -30.19 13.17
CA THR A 350 -20.64 -28.86 13.22
C THR A 350 -19.21 -28.91 13.76
N GLY A 351 -18.95 -29.71 14.80
CA GLY A 351 -17.61 -29.93 15.35
C GLY A 351 -16.68 -30.65 14.37
N GLY A 352 -17.17 -31.72 13.72
CA GLY A 352 -16.44 -32.47 12.70
C GLY A 352 -16.11 -31.63 11.46
N PHE A 353 -17.02 -30.75 11.05
CA PHE A 353 -16.78 -29.76 10.00
C PHE A 353 -15.61 -28.83 10.35
N THR A 354 -15.64 -28.18 11.52
CA THR A 354 -14.56 -27.27 11.95
C THR A 354 -13.22 -28.00 12.09
N LEU A 355 -13.23 -29.22 12.66
CA LEU A 355 -12.03 -30.05 12.75
C LEU A 355 -11.46 -30.40 11.37
N ALA A 356 -12.31 -30.71 10.39
CA ALA A 356 -11.87 -30.99 9.04
C ALA A 356 -11.23 -29.76 8.37
N LEU A 357 -11.85 -28.57 8.51
CA LEU A 357 -11.28 -27.34 7.96
C LEU A 357 -9.88 -27.05 8.52
N SER A 358 -9.70 -27.12 9.84
CA SER A 358 -8.40 -26.90 10.49
C SER A 358 -7.41 -28.01 10.16
N GLY A 359 -7.84 -29.27 10.20
CA GLY A 359 -6.99 -30.43 9.92
C GLY A 359 -6.40 -30.42 8.51
N PHE A 360 -7.19 -30.01 7.51
CA PHE A 360 -6.69 -29.88 6.14
C PHE A 360 -5.62 -28.79 6.02
N VAL A 361 -5.79 -27.65 6.70
CA VAL A 361 -4.74 -26.61 6.71
C VAL A 361 -3.47 -27.10 7.39
N VAL A 362 -3.58 -27.83 8.50
CA VAL A 362 -2.41 -28.45 9.18
C VAL A 362 -1.65 -29.40 8.24
N VAL A 363 -2.38 -30.22 7.47
CA VAL A 363 -1.78 -31.23 6.57
C VAL A 363 -1.19 -30.59 5.31
N PHE A 364 -1.89 -29.64 4.69
CA PHE A 364 -1.52 -29.10 3.37
C PHE A 364 -0.82 -27.74 3.41
N GLY A 365 -0.79 -27.03 4.54
CA GLY A 365 -0.27 -25.65 4.63
C GLY A 365 1.19 -25.52 4.17
N SER A 366 2.06 -26.45 4.55
CA SER A 366 3.46 -26.49 4.07
C SER A 366 3.55 -26.66 2.55
N HIS A 367 2.79 -27.57 1.96
CA HIS A 367 2.82 -27.80 0.50
C HIS A 367 2.23 -26.64 -0.29
N VAL A 368 1.17 -26.01 0.24
CA VAL A 368 0.62 -24.78 -0.33
C VAL A 368 1.68 -23.68 -0.32
N GLY A 369 2.38 -23.49 0.81
CA GLY A 369 3.47 -22.53 0.91
C GLY A 369 4.56 -22.78 -0.14
N ARG A 370 4.97 -24.04 -0.31
CA ARG A 370 5.94 -24.42 -1.34
C ARG A 370 5.45 -24.18 -2.76
N TRP A 371 4.17 -24.47 -3.02
CA TRP A 371 3.56 -24.21 -4.32
C TRP A 371 3.50 -22.70 -4.62
N VAL A 372 3.19 -21.87 -3.62
CA VAL A 372 3.26 -20.40 -3.71
C VAL A 372 4.67 -19.92 -4.02
N ASP A 373 5.69 -20.54 -3.43
CA ASP A 373 7.08 -20.16 -3.67
C ASP A 373 7.56 -20.50 -5.08
N LYS A 374 7.09 -21.61 -5.66
CA LYS A 374 7.49 -22.05 -7.00
C LYS A 374 6.67 -21.44 -8.13
N SER A 375 5.44 -20.99 -7.84
CA SER A 375 4.51 -20.53 -8.87
C SER A 375 4.70 -19.06 -9.21
N PRO A 376 4.53 -18.65 -10.48
CA PRO A 376 4.49 -17.23 -10.85
C PRO A 376 3.37 -16.50 -10.11
N ARG A 377 3.65 -15.32 -9.55
CA ARG A 377 2.75 -14.60 -8.62
C ARG A 377 1.31 -14.47 -9.11
N LEU A 378 1.11 -13.95 -10.34
CA LEU A 378 -0.23 -13.77 -10.89
C LEU A 378 -0.96 -15.10 -11.13
N LYS A 379 -0.24 -16.12 -11.62
CA LYS A 379 -0.81 -17.46 -11.82
C LYS A 379 -1.17 -18.11 -10.49
N ALA A 380 -0.32 -17.97 -9.47
CA ALA A 380 -0.58 -18.47 -8.13
C ALA A 380 -1.83 -17.79 -7.53
N ALA A 381 -1.90 -16.46 -7.57
CA ALA A 381 -3.02 -15.69 -7.04
C ALA A 381 -4.33 -16.05 -7.76
N GLY A 382 -4.32 -16.09 -9.10
CA GLY A 382 -5.49 -16.46 -9.89
C GLY A 382 -5.95 -17.89 -9.64
N THR A 383 -5.01 -18.85 -9.56
CA THR A 383 -5.35 -20.26 -9.29
C THR A 383 -5.94 -20.43 -7.90
N ALA A 384 -5.34 -19.82 -6.87
CA ALA A 384 -5.86 -19.87 -5.50
C ALA A 384 -7.27 -19.26 -5.42
N LEU A 385 -7.47 -18.07 -5.98
CA LEU A 385 -8.75 -17.35 -5.97
C LEU A 385 -9.87 -18.14 -6.69
N VAL A 386 -9.59 -18.66 -7.88
CA VAL A 386 -10.57 -19.44 -8.65
C VAL A 386 -10.88 -20.75 -7.94
N THR A 387 -9.87 -21.44 -7.40
CA THR A 387 -10.05 -22.72 -6.70
C THR A 387 -10.90 -22.53 -5.44
N GLN A 388 -10.59 -21.51 -4.62
CA GLN A 388 -11.38 -21.17 -3.44
C GLN A 388 -12.85 -20.92 -3.79
N ASN A 389 -13.11 -19.98 -4.71
CA ASN A 389 -14.48 -19.60 -5.04
C ASN A 389 -15.26 -20.71 -5.74
N LEU A 390 -14.63 -21.48 -6.64
CA LEU A 390 -15.29 -22.61 -7.30
C LEU A 390 -15.71 -23.68 -6.29
N LEU A 391 -14.79 -24.09 -5.40
CA LEU A 391 -15.08 -25.10 -4.38
C LEU A 391 -16.14 -24.60 -3.39
N LEU A 392 -16.11 -23.33 -3.02
CA LEU A 392 -17.11 -22.72 -2.15
C LEU A 392 -18.50 -22.67 -2.81
N VAL A 393 -18.59 -22.29 -4.08
CA VAL A 393 -19.87 -22.29 -4.83
C VAL A 393 -20.43 -23.71 -4.94
N ILE A 394 -19.59 -24.71 -5.22
CA ILE A 394 -20.01 -26.12 -5.22
C ILE A 394 -20.56 -26.50 -3.84
N CYS A 395 -19.83 -26.18 -2.78
CA CYS A 395 -20.22 -26.47 -1.40
C CYS A 395 -21.58 -25.84 -1.05
N VAL A 396 -21.74 -24.54 -1.31
CA VAL A 396 -22.98 -23.79 -1.03
C VAL A 396 -24.15 -24.31 -1.88
N THR A 397 -23.90 -24.71 -3.13
CA THR A 397 -24.92 -25.33 -3.99
C THR A 397 -25.37 -26.68 -3.43
N LEU A 398 -24.44 -27.53 -2.97
CA LEU A 398 -24.77 -28.80 -2.33
C LEU A 398 -25.62 -28.58 -1.05
N VAL A 399 -25.27 -27.59 -0.23
CA VAL A 399 -26.07 -27.20 0.94
C VAL A 399 -27.48 -26.78 0.53
N GLY A 400 -27.61 -25.89 -0.47
CA GLY A 400 -28.90 -25.41 -0.96
C GLY A 400 -29.79 -26.51 -1.53
N LEU A 401 -29.23 -27.40 -2.34
CA LEU A 401 -29.94 -28.56 -2.88
C LEU A 401 -30.40 -29.51 -1.78
N THR A 402 -29.59 -29.70 -0.74
CA THR A 402 -29.94 -30.54 0.41
C THR A 402 -31.10 -29.95 1.20
N PHE A 403 -31.12 -28.63 1.42
CA PHE A 403 -32.25 -27.97 2.07
C PHE A 403 -33.52 -27.97 1.22
N TYR A 404 -33.38 -27.83 -0.10
CA TYR A 404 -34.53 -27.82 -1.01
C TYR A 404 -35.19 -29.21 -1.14
N PHE A 405 -34.40 -30.27 -1.27
CA PHE A 405 -34.89 -31.65 -1.43
C PHE A 405 -34.86 -32.47 -0.14
N TRP A 406 -34.96 -31.81 1.02
CA TRP A 406 -34.80 -32.44 2.34
C TRP A 406 -35.64 -33.70 2.54
N GLU A 407 -36.95 -33.61 2.27
CA GLU A 407 -37.89 -34.74 2.44
C GLU A 407 -37.61 -35.90 1.47
N GLY A 408 -37.07 -35.61 0.28
CA GLY A 408 -36.74 -36.61 -0.72
C GLY A 408 -35.42 -37.34 -0.46
N ILE A 409 -34.46 -36.70 0.21
CA ILE A 409 -33.11 -37.26 0.43
C ILE A 409 -33.07 -38.20 1.64
N LEU A 410 -33.81 -37.89 2.71
CA LEU A 410 -33.81 -38.64 3.96
C LEU A 410 -34.11 -40.16 3.82
N PRO A 411 -35.17 -40.59 3.11
CA PRO A 411 -35.51 -42.01 3.02
C PRO A 411 -34.61 -42.78 2.05
N VAL A 412 -33.85 -42.10 1.20
CA VAL A 412 -33.03 -42.74 0.16
C VAL A 412 -31.84 -43.44 0.80
N TRP A 413 -31.67 -44.72 0.46
CA TRP A 413 -30.56 -45.56 0.93
C TRP A 413 -30.40 -45.56 2.46
N HIS A 414 -31.49 -45.55 3.22
CA HIS A 414 -31.44 -45.57 4.69
C HIS A 414 -30.60 -44.41 5.27
N GLY A 415 -30.56 -43.24 4.62
CA GLY A 415 -29.82 -42.06 5.06
C GLY A 415 -28.35 -41.99 4.61
N TRP A 416 -27.81 -43.02 3.94
CA TRP A 416 -26.42 -42.99 3.45
C TRP A 416 -26.18 -41.93 2.36
N LEU A 417 -27.22 -41.56 1.59
CA LEU A 417 -27.13 -40.47 0.63
C LEU A 417 -26.86 -39.14 1.34
N LEU A 418 -27.55 -38.86 2.44
CA LEU A 418 -27.34 -37.66 3.26
C LEU A 418 -25.90 -37.60 3.80
N VAL A 419 -25.41 -38.71 4.37
CA VAL A 419 -24.03 -38.80 4.89
C VAL A 419 -22.99 -38.56 3.80
N SER A 420 -23.24 -39.08 2.60
CA SER A 420 -22.36 -38.90 1.44
C SER A 420 -22.30 -37.44 1.01
N ILE A 421 -23.46 -36.76 0.93
CA ILE A 421 -23.55 -35.33 0.61
C ILE A 421 -22.89 -34.48 1.69
N GLN A 422 -23.13 -34.77 2.97
CA GLN A 422 -22.48 -34.09 4.10
C GLN A 422 -20.95 -34.22 4.02
N THR A 423 -20.45 -35.43 3.70
CA THR A 423 -19.02 -35.66 3.53
C THR A 423 -18.46 -34.84 2.36
N ALA A 424 -19.17 -34.78 1.23
CA ALA A 424 -18.78 -33.96 0.09
C ALA A 424 -18.75 -32.46 0.41
N ILE A 425 -19.73 -31.96 1.18
CA ILE A 425 -19.79 -30.59 1.67
C ILE A 425 -18.56 -30.28 2.55
N VAL A 426 -18.24 -31.15 3.51
CA VAL A 426 -17.08 -30.98 4.40
C VAL A 426 -15.78 -30.97 3.60
N LEU A 427 -15.59 -31.90 2.66
CA LEU A 427 -14.37 -32.00 1.87
C LEU A 427 -14.17 -30.79 0.95
N THR A 428 -15.23 -30.36 0.25
CA THR A 428 -15.15 -29.19 -0.64
C THR A 428 -14.89 -27.91 0.14
N ALA A 429 -15.51 -27.74 1.31
CA ALA A 429 -15.23 -26.63 2.21
C ALA A 429 -13.78 -26.64 2.73
N ALA A 430 -13.24 -27.81 3.09
CA ALA A 430 -11.87 -27.95 3.58
C ALA A 430 -10.83 -27.58 2.52
N PHE A 431 -11.01 -28.06 1.28
CA PHE A 431 -10.13 -27.66 0.18
C PHE A 431 -10.29 -26.17 -0.20
N SER A 432 -11.49 -25.62 -0.14
CA SER A 432 -11.72 -24.18 -0.30
C SER A 432 -10.95 -23.37 0.74
N GLN A 433 -10.94 -23.82 2.00
CA GLN A 433 -10.20 -23.16 3.09
C GLN A 433 -8.69 -23.19 2.84
N VAL A 434 -8.15 -24.31 2.37
CA VAL A 434 -6.72 -24.43 1.99
C VAL A 434 -6.37 -23.44 0.86
N ALA A 435 -7.25 -23.27 -0.13
CA ALA A 435 -7.07 -22.28 -1.20
C ALA A 435 -7.15 -20.83 -0.68
N SER A 436 -8.05 -20.53 0.27
CA SER A 436 -8.11 -19.22 0.94
C SER A 436 -6.80 -18.90 1.67
N VAL A 437 -6.23 -19.85 2.41
CA VAL A 437 -4.92 -19.69 3.06
C VAL A 437 -3.82 -19.40 2.03
N ALA A 438 -3.82 -20.10 0.90
CA ALA A 438 -2.87 -19.82 -0.19
C ALA A 438 -2.96 -18.37 -0.67
N LEU A 439 -4.18 -17.87 -0.91
CA LEU A 439 -4.41 -16.49 -1.34
C LEU A 439 -3.94 -15.48 -0.28
N GLN A 440 -4.18 -15.75 1.00
CA GLN A 440 -3.71 -14.92 2.11
C GLN A 440 -2.19 -14.84 2.17
N ILE A 441 -1.47 -15.96 2.00
CA ILE A 441 -0.01 -15.97 1.95
C ILE A 441 0.48 -15.13 0.77
N ILE A 442 -0.10 -15.31 -0.42
CA ILE A 442 0.30 -14.58 -1.63
C ILE A 442 0.09 -13.07 -1.45
N LEU A 443 -1.11 -12.64 -1.05
CA LEU A 443 -1.43 -11.22 -0.98
C LEU A 443 -0.81 -10.56 0.25
N GLN A 444 -1.04 -11.13 1.43
CA GLN A 444 -0.70 -10.47 2.70
C GLN A 444 0.75 -10.68 3.11
N LYS A 445 1.37 -11.81 2.73
CA LYS A 445 2.72 -12.17 3.19
C LYS A 445 3.78 -12.11 2.08
N ASP A 446 3.41 -11.90 0.81
CA ASP A 446 4.37 -11.65 -0.27
C ASP A 446 4.12 -10.32 -1.00
N TRP A 447 2.96 -10.13 -1.63
CA TRP A 447 2.72 -8.98 -2.52
C TRP A 447 2.81 -7.64 -1.80
N ILE A 448 2.25 -7.51 -0.60
CA ILE A 448 2.30 -6.25 0.17
C ILE A 448 3.73 -5.80 0.44
N ILE A 449 4.64 -6.74 0.74
CA ILE A 449 6.05 -6.42 1.03
C ILE A 449 6.69 -5.81 -0.20
N ILE A 450 6.45 -6.41 -1.37
CA ILE A 450 6.97 -5.97 -2.67
C ILE A 450 6.41 -4.60 -3.05
N LEU A 451 5.10 -4.41 -2.88
CA LEU A 451 4.39 -3.16 -3.19
C LEU A 451 4.82 -2.00 -2.27
N CYS A 452 5.21 -2.28 -1.03
CA CYS A 452 5.75 -1.27 -0.12
C CYS A 452 7.20 -0.89 -0.44
N GLY A 453 7.91 -1.69 -1.24
CA GLY A 453 9.21 -1.33 -1.81
C GLY A 453 10.30 -1.03 -0.79
N GLY A 454 10.24 -1.65 0.39
CA GLY A 454 11.19 -1.44 1.50
C GLY A 454 10.79 -0.36 2.51
N ASP A 455 9.72 0.41 2.27
CA ASP A 455 9.22 1.39 3.25
C ASP A 455 8.47 0.68 4.39
N LEU A 456 9.17 0.45 5.50
CA LEU A 456 8.64 -0.26 6.66
C LEU A 456 7.53 0.51 7.39
N ASN A 457 7.48 1.85 7.27
CA ASN A 457 6.42 2.67 7.86
C ASN A 457 5.13 2.56 7.04
N LYS A 458 5.27 2.51 5.71
CA LYS A 458 4.15 2.25 4.81
C LYS A 458 3.62 0.82 4.99
N LEU A 459 4.51 -0.17 5.11
CA LEU A 459 4.16 -1.56 5.42
C LEU A 459 3.35 -1.66 6.71
N ALA A 460 3.81 -1.00 7.79
CA ALA A 460 3.11 -0.98 9.07
C ALA A 460 1.70 -0.39 8.97
N LYS A 461 1.53 0.70 8.21
CA LYS A 461 0.21 1.31 7.97
C LYS A 461 -0.72 0.38 7.18
N VAL A 462 -0.19 -0.31 6.16
CA VAL A 462 -0.97 -1.25 5.34
C VAL A 462 -1.40 -2.45 6.17
N ASN A 463 -0.50 -3.07 6.94
CA ASN A 463 -0.82 -4.19 7.82
C ASN A 463 -1.87 -3.82 8.88
N SER A 464 -1.69 -2.66 9.53
CA SER A 464 -2.63 -2.12 10.51
C SER A 464 -4.03 -1.96 9.91
N MET A 465 -4.14 -1.33 8.74
CA MET A 465 -5.43 -1.12 8.08
C MET A 465 -6.07 -2.43 7.61
N LEU A 466 -5.30 -3.37 7.07
CA LEU A 466 -5.81 -4.68 6.69
C LEU A 466 -6.35 -5.45 7.88
N ARG A 467 -5.66 -5.40 9.03
CA ARG A 467 -6.18 -5.99 10.26
C ARG A 467 -7.48 -5.31 10.70
N THR A 468 -7.55 -3.98 10.65
CA THR A 468 -8.79 -3.23 10.95
C THR A 468 -9.95 -3.65 10.04
N ILE A 469 -9.71 -3.82 8.75
CA ILE A 469 -10.71 -4.32 7.79
C ILE A 469 -11.16 -5.74 8.16
N ASN A 470 -10.22 -6.64 8.46
CA ASN A 470 -10.54 -8.02 8.83
C ASN A 470 -11.36 -8.11 10.12
N LEU A 471 -11.09 -7.24 11.10
CA LEU A 471 -11.86 -7.14 12.33
C LEU A 471 -13.26 -6.55 12.10
N GLY A 472 -13.36 -5.51 11.27
CA GLY A 472 -14.65 -4.91 10.92
C GLY A 472 -15.57 -5.91 10.22
N THR A 473 -15.04 -6.65 9.23
CA THR A 473 -15.81 -7.69 8.51
C THR A 473 -16.16 -8.88 9.40
N GLN A 474 -15.32 -9.24 10.38
CA GLN A 474 -15.62 -10.29 11.35
C GLN A 474 -16.86 -9.99 12.22
N VAL A 475 -17.18 -8.72 12.46
CA VAL A 475 -18.38 -8.32 13.20
C VAL A 475 -19.57 -8.15 12.27
N LEU A 476 -19.38 -7.43 11.15
CA LEU A 476 -20.49 -7.00 10.30
C LEU A 476 -21.07 -8.13 9.44
N ALA A 477 -20.23 -9.03 8.90
CA ALA A 477 -20.70 -10.07 7.99
C ALA A 477 -21.61 -11.11 8.68
N PRO A 478 -21.31 -11.61 9.91
CA PRO A 478 -22.24 -12.46 10.66
C PRO A 478 -23.59 -11.80 10.95
N ILE A 479 -23.60 -10.52 11.31
CA ILE A 479 -24.84 -9.76 11.56
C ILE A 479 -25.70 -9.72 10.30
N PHE A 480 -25.07 -9.40 9.16
CA PHE A 480 -25.76 -9.40 7.86
C PHE A 480 -26.37 -10.78 7.54
N VAL A 481 -25.59 -11.84 7.68
CA VAL A 481 -26.06 -13.22 7.44
C VAL A 481 -27.21 -13.60 8.37
N GLY A 482 -27.10 -13.28 9.67
CA GLY A 482 -28.16 -13.55 10.65
C GLY A 482 -29.48 -12.86 10.29
N VAL A 483 -29.42 -11.58 9.91
CA VAL A 483 -30.60 -10.83 9.46
C VAL A 483 -31.22 -11.46 8.21
N VAL A 484 -30.42 -11.82 7.20
CA VAL A 484 -30.93 -12.46 5.98
C VAL A 484 -31.57 -13.81 6.29
N GLN A 485 -30.97 -14.61 7.17
CA GLN A 485 -31.51 -15.91 7.55
C GLN A 485 -32.83 -15.80 8.31
N ASP A 486 -32.91 -14.89 9.29
CA ASP A 486 -34.06 -14.77 10.19
C ASP A 486 -35.23 -14.01 9.55
N GLN A 487 -34.96 -13.01 8.70
CA GLN A 487 -35.99 -12.17 8.09
C GLN A 487 -36.42 -12.61 6.68
N VAL A 488 -35.57 -13.36 5.95
CA VAL A 488 -35.85 -13.75 4.57
C VAL A 488 -36.07 -15.26 4.46
N SER A 489 -34.98 -16.05 4.50
CA SER A 489 -35.02 -17.51 4.59
C SER A 489 -33.62 -18.10 4.60
N LYS A 490 -33.50 -19.37 5.03
CA LYS A 490 -32.26 -20.16 4.92
C LYS A 490 -31.78 -20.28 3.46
N LEU A 491 -32.69 -20.52 2.52
CA LEU A 491 -32.36 -20.61 1.09
C LEU A 491 -31.87 -19.28 0.53
N ALA A 492 -32.48 -18.15 0.93
CA ALA A 492 -32.00 -16.83 0.54
C ALA A 492 -30.57 -16.55 1.05
N CYS A 493 -30.25 -17.00 2.26
CA CYS A 493 -28.89 -16.91 2.80
C CYS A 493 -27.87 -17.68 1.95
N VAL A 494 -28.17 -18.94 1.60
CA VAL A 494 -27.33 -19.78 0.72
C VAL A 494 -27.10 -19.09 -0.63
N ILE A 495 -28.17 -18.61 -1.28
CA ILE A 495 -28.08 -17.92 -2.57
C ILE A 495 -27.24 -16.65 -2.44
N THR A 496 -27.43 -15.86 -1.39
CA THR A 496 -26.68 -14.62 -1.15
C THR A 496 -25.18 -14.89 -1.03
N ILE A 497 -24.79 -15.93 -0.28
CA ILE A 497 -23.38 -16.32 -0.14
C ILE A 497 -22.80 -16.79 -1.48
N GLY A 498 -23.53 -17.63 -2.22
CA GLY A 498 -23.08 -18.10 -3.53
C GLY A 498 -22.89 -16.97 -4.54
N VAL A 499 -23.88 -16.08 -4.65
CA VAL A 499 -23.83 -14.92 -5.55
C VAL A 499 -22.71 -13.94 -5.16
N TRP A 500 -22.57 -13.65 -3.87
CA TRP A 500 -21.49 -12.77 -3.39
C TRP A 500 -20.12 -13.30 -3.79
N ASN A 501 -19.84 -14.59 -3.59
CA ASN A 501 -18.54 -15.19 -3.92
C ASN A 501 -18.23 -15.17 -5.43
N VAL A 502 -19.24 -15.34 -6.29
CA VAL A 502 -19.03 -15.21 -7.75
C VAL A 502 -18.69 -13.77 -8.13
N ILE A 503 -19.44 -12.79 -7.60
CA ILE A 503 -19.21 -11.37 -7.89
C ILE A 503 -17.86 -10.92 -7.32
N SER A 504 -17.55 -11.30 -6.07
CA SER A 504 -16.29 -10.96 -5.41
C SER A 504 -15.10 -11.57 -6.15
N MET A 505 -15.19 -12.83 -6.60
CA MET A 505 -14.14 -13.46 -7.41
C MET A 505 -13.81 -12.66 -8.67
N MET A 506 -14.84 -12.22 -9.42
CA MET A 506 -14.63 -11.42 -10.64
C MET A 506 -13.98 -10.07 -10.32
N ALA A 507 -14.46 -9.39 -9.28
CA ALA A 507 -13.92 -8.11 -8.84
C ALA A 507 -12.48 -8.23 -8.34
N GLU A 508 -12.19 -9.22 -7.49
CA GLU A 508 -10.86 -9.50 -6.94
C GLU A 508 -9.87 -9.84 -8.04
N TYR A 509 -10.22 -10.74 -8.97
CA TYR A 509 -9.34 -11.11 -10.07
C TYR A 509 -8.96 -9.89 -10.93
N TYR A 510 -9.94 -9.02 -11.22
CA TYR A 510 -9.69 -7.78 -11.94
C TYR A 510 -8.76 -6.83 -11.15
N ILE A 511 -8.98 -6.66 -9.85
CA ILE A 511 -8.12 -5.84 -9.00
C ILE A 511 -6.69 -6.39 -8.95
N LEU A 512 -6.52 -7.71 -8.87
CA LEU A 512 -5.21 -8.37 -8.88
C LEU A 512 -4.49 -8.17 -10.21
N LEU A 513 -5.19 -8.26 -11.34
CA LEU A 513 -4.64 -7.94 -12.66
C LEU A 513 -4.17 -6.48 -12.75
N LEU A 514 -4.98 -5.54 -12.25
CA LEU A 514 -4.61 -4.12 -12.21
C LEU A 514 -3.38 -3.89 -11.32
N LEU A 515 -3.32 -4.53 -10.16
CA LEU A 515 -2.17 -4.43 -9.24
C LEU A 515 -0.90 -4.98 -9.88
N TYR A 516 -0.99 -6.11 -10.57
CA TYR A 516 0.13 -6.74 -11.25
C TYR A 516 0.64 -5.88 -12.41
N ASN A 517 -0.25 -5.42 -13.29
CA ASN A 517 0.12 -4.63 -14.47
C ASN A 517 0.71 -3.25 -14.11
N GLN A 518 0.33 -2.69 -12.96
CA GLN A 518 0.85 -1.40 -12.52
C GLN A 518 2.20 -1.48 -11.80
N ASN A 519 2.60 -2.66 -11.32
CA ASN A 519 3.79 -2.81 -10.49
C ASN A 519 4.71 -3.88 -11.09
N PRO A 520 5.66 -3.50 -11.98
CA PRO A 520 6.55 -4.44 -12.64
C PRO A 520 7.44 -5.25 -11.67
N ARG A 521 7.66 -4.78 -10.44
CA ARG A 521 8.34 -5.58 -9.40
C ARG A 521 7.64 -6.90 -9.07
N LEU A 522 6.32 -7.00 -9.29
CA LEU A 522 5.59 -8.25 -9.10
C LEU A 522 5.85 -9.26 -10.23
N SER A 523 6.24 -8.80 -11.42
CA SER A 523 6.56 -9.66 -12.57
C SER A 523 8.00 -10.16 -12.58
N GLU A 524 8.89 -9.54 -11.79
CA GLU A 524 10.25 -10.04 -11.58
C GLU A 524 10.20 -11.49 -11.07
N ILE A 525 10.89 -12.38 -11.81
CA ILE A 525 11.02 -13.79 -11.46
C ILE A 525 11.69 -13.85 -10.09
N LYS A 526 11.10 -14.61 -9.15
CA LYS A 526 11.73 -14.91 -7.87
C LYS A 526 13.14 -15.43 -8.18
N LYS A 527 14.18 -14.68 -7.80
CA LYS A 527 15.58 -15.08 -8.05
C LYS A 527 15.82 -16.39 -7.30
N HIS A 528 15.66 -17.52 -7.97
CA HIS A 528 16.40 -18.73 -7.59
C HIS A 528 17.86 -18.34 -7.71
N GLN A 529 18.62 -18.51 -6.63
CA GLN A 529 20.04 -18.14 -6.55
C GLN A 529 20.74 -18.47 -7.87
N VAL A 530 21.11 -17.41 -8.58
CA VAL A 530 22.01 -17.48 -9.72
C VAL A 530 23.33 -17.99 -9.15
N HIS A 531 23.73 -19.17 -9.58
CA HIS A 531 25.05 -19.72 -9.35
C HIS A 531 26.08 -18.67 -9.80
N ASP A 532 26.92 -18.22 -8.88
CA ASP A 532 28.08 -17.38 -9.17
C ASP A 532 29.00 -18.12 -10.17
N PRO A 533 29.25 -17.59 -11.38
CA PRO A 533 30.14 -18.21 -12.35
C PRO A 533 31.63 -18.17 -11.94
N ASN A 534 32.00 -17.45 -10.88
CA ASN A 534 33.39 -17.35 -10.39
C ASN A 534 33.74 -18.27 -9.22
N CYS A 535 32.82 -19.10 -8.72
CA CYS A 535 33.16 -20.05 -7.67
C CYS A 535 33.87 -21.28 -8.25
N ARG A 536 35.18 -21.17 -8.45
CA ARG A 536 36.06 -22.32 -8.71
C ARG A 536 35.99 -23.29 -7.53
N THR A 537 35.49 -24.48 -7.83
CA THR A 537 35.43 -25.69 -7.01
C THR A 537 36.61 -25.88 -6.05
N ARG A 538 36.34 -25.77 -4.75
CA ARG A 538 37.04 -26.53 -3.70
C ARG A 538 36.18 -26.54 -2.43
N TYR A 539 35.33 -27.55 -2.30
CA TYR A 539 35.14 -28.37 -1.10
C TYR A 539 33.90 -29.25 -1.33
N SER A 540 34.15 -30.55 -1.31
CA SER A 540 33.13 -31.58 -1.19
C SER A 540 32.41 -31.41 0.14
N ASP A 541 31.11 -31.17 0.12
CA ASP A 541 30.19 -31.66 1.14
C ASP A 541 28.75 -31.65 0.60
N HIS A 542 28.29 -32.86 0.26
CA HIS A 542 26.89 -33.31 0.25
C HIS A 542 25.77 -32.27 0.14
N MET A 543 25.67 -31.56 -1.00
CA MET A 543 24.39 -31.00 -1.45
C MET A 543 23.71 -31.96 -2.41
N LEU A 544 22.83 -32.80 -1.86
CA LEU A 544 21.76 -33.45 -2.62
C LEU A 544 20.81 -32.35 -3.14
N CYS A 545 21.12 -31.77 -4.30
CA CYS A 545 20.06 -31.41 -5.23
C CYS A 545 19.30 -32.71 -5.54
N PRO A 546 17.98 -32.79 -5.36
CA PRO A 546 17.24 -33.88 -5.97
C PRO A 546 17.32 -33.63 -7.48
N GLN A 547 18.28 -34.30 -8.11
CA GLN A 547 18.31 -34.50 -9.54
C GLN A 547 16.93 -35.00 -9.97
N SER A 548 16.49 -34.53 -11.12
CA SER A 548 15.32 -34.98 -11.88
C SER A 548 15.43 -36.44 -12.38
N SER A 549 16.13 -37.29 -11.64
CA SER A 549 16.04 -38.74 -11.75
C SER A 549 14.70 -39.17 -11.17
N ARG A 550 13.76 -39.54 -12.05
CA ARG A 550 12.47 -40.17 -11.68
C ARG A 550 12.71 -41.20 -10.57
N PRO A 551 12.26 -40.96 -9.32
CA PRO A 551 12.23 -42.05 -8.38
C PRO A 551 10.89 -42.75 -8.56
N SER A 552 10.93 -44.07 -8.65
CA SER A 552 9.76 -44.93 -8.39
C SER A 552 9.29 -44.85 -6.91
N LEU A 553 9.71 -43.82 -6.16
CA LEU A 553 9.19 -43.50 -4.83
C LEU A 553 7.74 -43.07 -4.98
N GLY A 554 6.85 -43.74 -4.23
CA GLY A 554 5.45 -43.37 -4.17
C GLY A 554 5.25 -41.90 -3.84
N TRP A 555 4.26 -41.27 -4.47
CA TRP A 555 3.88 -39.86 -4.25
C TRP A 555 3.75 -39.50 -2.76
N PHE A 556 3.29 -40.46 -1.95
CA PHE A 556 3.16 -40.32 -0.51
C PHE A 556 4.51 -40.09 0.20
N GLN A 557 5.57 -40.79 -0.22
CA GLN A 557 6.89 -40.63 0.37
C GLN A 557 7.53 -39.30 -0.04
N TYR A 558 7.27 -38.82 -1.26
CA TYR A 558 7.64 -37.46 -1.64
C TYR A 558 6.89 -36.42 -0.79
N PHE A 559 5.58 -36.61 -0.60
CA PHE A 559 4.74 -35.72 0.19
C PHE A 559 5.24 -35.58 1.63
N THR A 560 5.51 -36.70 2.32
CA THR A 560 5.94 -36.71 3.73
C THR A 560 7.37 -36.18 3.89
N ASN A 561 8.31 -36.59 3.03
CA ASN A 561 9.68 -36.08 3.08
C ASN A 561 9.72 -34.56 2.86
N SER A 562 8.90 -34.08 1.94
CA SER A 562 8.74 -32.66 1.65
C SER A 562 8.19 -31.89 2.84
N TYR A 563 7.12 -32.40 3.45
CA TYR A 563 6.50 -31.81 4.64
C TYR A 563 7.52 -31.66 5.76
N TRP A 564 8.24 -32.75 6.10
CA TRP A 564 9.20 -32.73 7.20
C TRP A 564 10.40 -31.80 6.93
N TYR A 565 10.85 -31.71 5.68
CA TYR A 565 11.90 -30.77 5.29
C TYR A 565 11.50 -29.31 5.53
N ASP A 566 10.26 -28.94 5.18
CA ASP A 566 9.74 -27.59 5.37
C ASP A 566 9.63 -27.24 6.86
N TRP A 567 9.13 -28.18 7.67
CA TRP A 567 9.10 -28.04 9.13
C TRP A 567 10.50 -27.89 9.72
N LYS A 568 11.46 -28.71 9.31
CA LYS A 568 12.86 -28.60 9.75
C LYS A 568 13.48 -27.25 9.37
N THR A 569 13.12 -26.72 8.21
CA THR A 569 13.56 -25.39 7.74
C THR A 569 12.96 -24.29 8.62
N TYR A 570 11.66 -24.38 8.94
CA TYR A 570 10.97 -23.45 9.81
C TYR A 570 11.53 -23.45 11.24
N LEU A 571 11.76 -24.63 11.84
CA LEU A 571 12.31 -24.76 13.20
C LEU A 571 13.71 -24.17 13.36
N LYS A 572 14.51 -24.16 12.28
CA LYS A 572 15.86 -23.58 12.27
C LYS A 572 15.89 -22.09 11.95
N HIS A 573 14.78 -21.51 11.49
CA HIS A 573 14.76 -20.12 11.06
C HIS A 573 14.77 -19.17 12.27
N ARG A 574 15.46 -18.02 12.16
CA ARG A 574 15.60 -17.03 13.25
C ARG A 574 14.26 -16.45 13.76
N VAL A 575 13.20 -16.53 12.97
CA VAL A 575 11.85 -16.07 13.34
C VAL A 575 11.09 -17.08 14.19
N PHE A 576 11.57 -18.32 14.32
CA PHE A 576 10.89 -19.42 15.00
C PHE A 576 10.40 -19.02 16.40
N MET A 577 11.25 -18.37 17.20
CA MET A 577 10.92 -18.00 18.58
C MET A 577 9.81 -16.95 18.69
N ALA A 578 9.72 -16.01 17.75
CA ALA A 578 8.60 -15.06 17.70
C ALA A 578 7.32 -15.75 17.20
N SER A 579 7.49 -16.70 16.29
CA SER A 579 6.42 -17.38 15.58
C SER A 579 5.71 -18.44 16.46
N ILE A 580 6.45 -19.13 17.34
CA ILE A 580 5.86 -19.99 18.38
C ILE A 580 5.10 -19.17 19.43
N GLY A 581 5.56 -17.96 19.74
CA GLY A 581 4.83 -17.02 20.59
C GLY A 581 3.45 -16.70 20.02
N LEU A 582 3.37 -16.43 18.71
CA LEU A 582 2.10 -16.24 18.01
C LEU A 582 1.21 -17.49 18.07
N ALA A 583 1.77 -18.68 17.82
CA ALA A 583 1.00 -19.92 17.85
C ALA A 583 0.41 -20.22 19.25
N LEU A 584 1.17 -19.96 20.32
CA LEU A 584 0.68 -20.15 21.70
C LEU A 584 -0.50 -19.22 22.04
N LEU A 585 -0.62 -18.06 21.38
CA LEU A 585 -1.80 -17.20 21.51
C LEU A 585 -3.05 -17.83 20.89
N TYR A 586 -2.92 -18.73 19.90
CA TYR A 586 -4.07 -19.44 19.28
C TYR A 586 -4.61 -20.59 20.15
N MET A 587 -3.86 -21.07 21.15
CA MET A 587 -4.32 -22.11 22.08
C MET A 587 -5.33 -21.60 23.13
N THR A 588 -5.59 -20.29 23.19
CA THR A 588 -6.42 -19.69 24.25
C THR A 588 -7.91 -19.91 24.03
N VAL A 589 -8.65 -20.30 25.08
CA VAL A 589 -10.12 -20.20 25.10
C VAL A 589 -10.59 -18.78 25.45
N LEU A 590 -9.71 -17.88 25.89
CA LEU A 590 -10.06 -16.55 26.39
C LEU A 590 -10.34 -15.55 25.26
N GLY A 591 -11.28 -15.88 24.37
CA GLY A 591 -11.80 -15.03 23.31
C GLY A 591 -13.27 -15.25 23.05
N PHE A 592 -13.88 -14.42 22.21
CA PHE A 592 -15.27 -14.56 21.76
C PHE A 592 -15.43 -15.63 20.68
N ASP A 593 -14.84 -16.80 20.94
CA ASP A 593 -14.98 -17.99 20.12
C ASP A 593 -16.25 -18.76 20.55
N ALA A 594 -16.71 -19.70 19.72
CA ALA A 594 -17.92 -20.49 19.99
C ALA A 594 -17.94 -21.14 21.38
N ILE A 595 -16.78 -21.57 21.89
CA ILE A 595 -16.61 -22.22 23.20
C ILE A 595 -16.96 -21.27 24.34
N THR A 596 -16.36 -20.09 24.37
CA THR A 596 -16.53 -19.14 25.47
C THR A 596 -17.87 -18.45 25.38
N THR A 597 -18.36 -18.18 24.16
CA THR A 597 -19.74 -17.70 23.97
C THR A 597 -20.74 -18.72 24.51
N ALA A 598 -20.52 -20.03 24.30
CA ALA A 598 -21.37 -21.06 24.89
C ALA A 598 -21.33 -21.03 26.43
N PHE A 599 -20.13 -21.00 27.05
CA PHE A 599 -19.98 -20.92 28.51
C PHE A 599 -20.66 -19.67 29.11
N VAL A 600 -20.45 -18.51 28.47
CA VAL A 600 -21.01 -17.23 28.90
C VAL A 600 -22.53 -17.21 28.77
N SER A 601 -23.09 -17.78 27.70
CA SER A 601 -24.54 -17.85 27.47
C SER A 601 -25.30 -18.68 28.51
N MET A 602 -24.60 -19.52 29.28
CA MET A 602 -25.20 -20.29 30.38
C MET A 602 -25.37 -19.48 31.67
N GLN A 603 -24.69 -18.34 31.81
CA GLN A 603 -24.67 -17.53 33.04
C GLN A 603 -25.21 -16.11 32.85
N ILE A 604 -25.15 -15.57 31.63
CA ILE A 604 -25.64 -14.23 31.31
C ILE A 604 -26.53 -14.23 30.05
N SER A 605 -27.26 -13.14 29.86
CA SER A 605 -28.11 -12.97 28.68
C SER A 605 -27.29 -12.87 27.38
N SER A 606 -27.86 -13.39 26.30
CA SER A 606 -27.28 -13.32 24.94
C SER A 606 -27.02 -11.87 24.50
N THR A 607 -27.86 -10.92 24.91
CA THR A 607 -27.67 -9.49 24.64
C THR A 607 -26.37 -8.97 25.25
N LEU A 608 -26.10 -9.30 26.52
CA LEU A 608 -24.89 -8.83 27.20
C LEU A 608 -23.63 -9.47 26.60
N ALA A 609 -23.68 -10.76 26.27
CA ALA A 609 -22.59 -11.43 25.55
C ALA A 609 -22.30 -10.77 24.18
N GLY A 610 -23.35 -10.41 23.44
CA GLY A 610 -23.23 -9.70 22.16
C GLY A 610 -22.62 -8.30 22.31
N VAL A 611 -23.01 -7.54 23.34
CA VAL A 611 -22.40 -6.24 23.66
C VAL A 611 -20.92 -6.39 23.99
N SER A 612 -20.55 -7.37 24.81
CA SER A 612 -19.15 -7.64 25.13
C SER A 612 -18.33 -8.01 23.89
N GLN A 613 -18.88 -8.81 22.97
CA GLN A 613 -18.23 -9.13 21.69
C GLN A 613 -18.03 -7.88 20.82
N GLY A 614 -19.02 -6.98 20.78
CA GLY A 614 -18.90 -5.68 20.10
C GLY A 614 -17.78 -4.81 20.68
N LEU A 615 -17.70 -4.70 22.01
CA LEU A 615 -16.63 -3.98 22.70
C LEU A 615 -15.25 -4.60 22.43
N ALA A 616 -15.15 -5.93 22.43
CA ALA A 616 -13.92 -6.64 22.12
C ALA A 616 -13.40 -6.30 20.71
N ALA A 617 -14.30 -6.21 19.73
CA ALA A 617 -13.93 -5.78 18.39
C ALA A 617 -13.41 -4.34 18.35
N ILE A 618 -14.03 -3.42 19.11
CA ILE A 618 -13.58 -2.03 19.25
C ILE A 618 -12.15 -2.00 19.84
N PHE A 619 -11.90 -2.69 20.95
CA PHE A 619 -10.56 -2.76 21.55
C PHE A 619 -9.52 -3.34 20.58
N GLY A 620 -9.90 -4.32 19.77
CA GLY A 620 -9.01 -4.86 18.74
C GLY A 620 -8.72 -3.90 17.58
N ILE A 621 -9.71 -3.10 17.16
CA ILE A 621 -9.50 -2.03 16.18
C ILE A 621 -8.57 -0.96 16.77
N ILE A 622 -8.76 -0.58 18.04
CA ILE A 622 -7.89 0.37 18.74
C ILE A 622 -6.45 -0.15 18.78
N GLY A 623 -6.23 -1.41 19.17
CA GLY A 623 -4.90 -2.03 19.15
C GLY A 623 -4.25 -1.98 17.76
N SER A 624 -5.04 -2.30 16.73
CA SER A 624 -4.58 -2.29 15.33
C SER A 624 -4.21 -0.89 14.84
N VAL A 625 -5.04 0.12 15.09
CA VAL A 625 -4.80 1.52 14.66
C VAL A 625 -3.67 2.17 15.45
N SER A 626 -3.43 1.73 16.69
CA SER A 626 -2.33 2.22 17.54
C SER A 626 -0.96 1.74 17.04
N PHE A 627 -0.90 0.61 16.34
CA PHE A 627 0.34 -0.05 15.95
C PHE A 627 1.33 0.86 15.18
N PRO A 628 0.95 1.55 14.07
CA PRO A 628 1.90 2.34 13.30
C PRO A 628 2.50 3.50 14.11
N PHE A 629 1.70 4.09 15.00
CA PHE A 629 2.11 5.19 15.85
C PHE A 629 3.09 4.73 16.94
N LEU A 630 2.75 3.64 17.64
CA LEU A 630 3.63 3.06 18.65
C LEU A 630 4.94 2.59 18.00
N ARG A 631 4.89 1.95 16.83
CA ARG A 631 6.07 1.50 16.09
C ARG A 631 7.01 2.65 15.77
N GLN A 632 6.49 3.81 15.36
CA GLN A 632 7.29 4.98 15.05
C GLN A 632 7.97 5.58 16.29
N ARG A 633 7.35 5.47 17.48
CA ARG A 633 7.88 6.05 18.72
C ARG A 633 8.85 5.15 19.47
N ILE A 634 8.49 3.88 19.64
CA ILE A 634 9.21 2.95 20.54
C ILE A 634 9.84 1.76 19.81
N GLY A 635 9.65 1.63 18.49
CA GLY A 635 10.24 0.58 17.66
C GLY A 635 9.48 -0.74 17.68
N LEU A 636 9.62 -1.54 16.61
CA LEU A 636 8.80 -2.73 16.35
C LEU A 636 8.82 -3.76 17.50
N LYS A 637 10.01 -4.12 18.01
CA LYS A 637 10.14 -5.15 19.05
C LYS A 637 9.47 -4.76 20.36
N LEU A 638 9.64 -3.50 20.78
CA LEU A 638 9.07 -3.01 22.04
C LEU A 638 7.55 -2.89 21.95
N VAL A 639 6.99 -2.54 20.78
CA VAL A 639 5.53 -2.59 20.55
C VAL A 639 4.98 -4.00 20.78
N GLY A 640 5.67 -5.03 20.29
CA GLY A 640 5.28 -6.42 20.53
C GLY A 640 5.28 -6.79 22.01
N MET A 641 6.30 -6.35 22.75
CA MET A 641 6.37 -6.54 24.21
C MET A 641 5.24 -5.80 24.94
N VAL A 642 4.90 -4.58 24.52
CA VAL A 642 3.76 -3.83 25.07
C VAL A 642 2.44 -4.55 24.76
N GLY A 643 2.29 -5.07 23.55
CA GLY A 643 1.13 -5.88 23.16
C GLY A 643 0.96 -7.12 24.03
N LEU A 644 2.01 -7.93 24.16
CA LEU A 644 2.01 -9.14 25.00
C LEU A 644 1.83 -8.81 26.49
N GLY A 645 2.48 -7.75 26.99
CA GLY A 645 2.35 -7.32 28.38
C GLY A 645 0.95 -6.83 28.72
N SER A 646 0.32 -6.06 27.83
CA SER A 646 -1.08 -5.61 28.00
C SER A 646 -2.08 -6.76 27.86
N GLU A 647 -1.83 -7.74 26.98
CA GLU A 647 -2.61 -8.98 26.91
C GLU A 647 -2.57 -9.71 28.25
N ILE A 648 -1.37 -10.01 28.76
CA ILE A 648 -1.16 -10.73 30.03
C ILE A 648 -1.81 -9.98 31.19
N ALA A 649 -1.65 -8.66 31.26
CA ALA A 649 -2.25 -7.84 32.30
C ALA A 649 -3.78 -7.91 32.28
N ALA A 650 -4.40 -7.92 31.10
CA ALA A 650 -5.86 -7.99 30.97
C ALA A 650 -6.41 -9.37 31.33
N ILE A 651 -5.74 -10.46 30.90
CA ILE A 651 -6.18 -11.83 31.20
C ILE A 651 -5.96 -12.23 32.66
N LEU A 652 -5.21 -11.47 33.46
CA LEU A 652 -5.17 -11.65 34.91
C LEU A 652 -6.58 -11.54 35.51
N ALA A 653 -7.44 -10.67 34.98
CA ALA A 653 -8.84 -10.60 35.41
C ALA A 653 -9.62 -11.89 35.11
N CYS A 654 -9.29 -12.58 34.00
CA CYS A 654 -9.88 -13.88 33.64
C CYS A 654 -9.43 -14.98 34.61
N ILE A 655 -8.15 -14.97 35.00
CA ILE A 655 -7.63 -15.86 36.04
C ILE A 655 -8.37 -15.58 37.35
N ILE A 656 -8.38 -14.33 37.82
CA ILE A 656 -9.03 -13.93 39.08
C ILE A 656 -10.50 -14.33 39.10
N SER A 657 -11.21 -14.27 37.96
CA SER A 657 -12.62 -14.66 37.89
C SER A 657 -12.92 -16.09 38.36
N ILE A 658 -11.94 -17.01 38.28
CA ILE A 658 -12.11 -18.39 38.76
C ILE A 658 -12.43 -18.40 40.26
N TRP A 659 -11.87 -17.46 41.03
CA TRP A 659 -12.00 -17.39 42.49
C TRP A 659 -13.06 -16.38 42.96
N LEU A 660 -13.73 -15.66 42.06
CA LEU A 660 -14.76 -14.69 42.44
C LEU A 660 -16.11 -15.35 42.74
N PRO A 661 -16.96 -14.70 43.56
CA PRO A 661 -18.36 -15.11 43.74
C PRO A 661 -19.08 -15.27 42.39
N GLY A 662 -19.95 -16.27 42.31
CA GLY A 662 -20.63 -16.66 41.06
C GLY A 662 -19.84 -17.62 40.16
N SER A 663 -18.59 -17.97 40.51
CA SER A 663 -17.80 -18.93 39.74
C SER A 663 -18.34 -20.35 39.87
N LEU A 664 -18.76 -20.95 38.75
CA LEU A 664 -19.17 -22.37 38.67
C LEU A 664 -18.06 -23.33 39.10
N PHE A 665 -16.80 -22.96 38.87
CA PHE A 665 -15.64 -23.76 39.27
C PHE A 665 -15.49 -23.79 40.78
N MET A 666 -15.63 -22.64 41.45
CA MET A 666 -15.53 -22.58 42.90
C MET A 666 -16.75 -23.12 43.63
N ALA A 667 -17.95 -22.96 43.06
CA ALA A 667 -19.15 -23.56 43.63
C ALA A 667 -19.00 -25.07 43.81
N VAL A 668 -18.48 -25.78 42.79
CA VAL A 668 -18.20 -27.22 42.86
C VAL A 668 -16.98 -27.57 43.72
N ALA A 669 -15.97 -26.70 43.76
CA ALA A 669 -14.80 -26.93 44.63
C ALA A 669 -15.13 -26.83 46.12
N ILE A 670 -16.07 -25.96 46.49
CA ILE A 670 -16.52 -25.75 47.88
C ILE A 670 -17.56 -26.80 48.29
N ASP A 671 -18.53 -27.10 47.42
CA ASP A 671 -19.53 -28.14 47.62
C ASP A 671 -19.61 -29.07 46.40
N PRO A 672 -19.05 -30.30 46.48
CA PRO A 672 -19.10 -31.27 45.39
C PRO A 672 -20.51 -31.73 45.00
N THR A 673 -21.52 -31.48 45.85
CA THR A 673 -22.92 -31.82 45.59
C THR A 673 -23.72 -30.65 45.00
N TRP A 674 -23.10 -29.48 44.85
CA TRP A 674 -23.71 -28.29 44.29
C TRP A 674 -24.29 -28.56 42.90
N LYS A 675 -25.58 -28.24 42.74
CA LYS A 675 -26.26 -28.24 41.44
C LYS A 675 -26.66 -26.81 41.11
N PRO A 676 -26.57 -26.39 39.83
CA PRO A 676 -27.07 -25.09 39.43
C PRO A 676 -28.58 -25.03 39.68
N ASN A 677 -29.03 -24.08 40.51
CA ASN A 677 -30.44 -23.81 40.73
C ASN A 677 -31.04 -23.20 39.46
N VAL A 678 -31.79 -24.00 38.69
CA VAL A 678 -32.51 -23.53 37.49
C VAL A 678 -33.89 -22.97 37.83
N GLU A 679 -34.37 -23.13 39.07
CA GLU A 679 -35.72 -22.71 39.47
C GLU A 679 -35.68 -21.87 40.75
N ASN A 680 -35.66 -20.54 40.58
CA ASN A 680 -36.52 -19.55 41.25
C ASN A 680 -35.87 -18.17 41.20
N GLY A 681 -36.37 -17.32 40.31
CA GLY A 681 -36.12 -15.88 40.36
C GLY A 681 -36.89 -15.27 41.53
N THR A 682 -36.24 -15.17 42.69
CA THR A 682 -36.61 -14.19 43.71
C THR A 682 -35.61 -13.06 43.66
N ASN A 683 -36.05 -11.95 43.08
CA ASN A 683 -35.29 -10.72 42.88
C ASN A 683 -34.94 -10.06 44.22
N ASN A 684 -33.71 -10.22 44.68
CA ASN A 684 -33.01 -9.19 45.44
C ASN A 684 -32.05 -8.49 44.48
N SER A 685 -32.18 -7.18 44.32
CA SER A 685 -31.35 -6.39 43.39
C SER A 685 -29.87 -6.40 43.76
N ASP A 686 -29.55 -6.56 45.05
CA ASP A 686 -28.17 -6.53 45.57
C ASP A 686 -27.42 -7.87 45.39
N ASP A 687 -28.11 -9.02 45.45
CA ASP A 687 -27.51 -10.35 45.20
C ASP A 687 -27.10 -10.56 43.74
N SER A 688 -27.71 -9.82 42.80
CA SER A 688 -27.54 -10.03 41.36
C SER A 688 -26.15 -9.67 40.82
N LEU A 689 -25.43 -8.76 41.50
CA LEU A 689 -24.10 -8.32 41.08
C LEU A 689 -22.99 -9.24 41.60
N GLU A 690 -23.11 -9.72 42.84
CA GLU A 690 -22.17 -10.68 43.41
C GLU A 690 -22.25 -12.03 42.69
N GLU A 691 -23.45 -12.51 42.35
CA GLU A 691 -23.64 -13.75 41.58
C GLU A 691 -23.07 -13.69 40.16
N LYS A 692 -22.92 -12.48 39.58
CA LYS A 692 -22.39 -12.28 38.22
C LYS A 692 -20.95 -11.76 38.20
N ALA A 693 -20.32 -11.54 39.36
CA ALA A 693 -19.00 -10.93 39.48
C ALA A 693 -17.93 -11.73 38.72
N SER A 694 -17.92 -13.06 38.84
CA SER A 694 -17.01 -13.94 38.11
C SER A 694 -17.11 -13.76 36.59
N VAL A 695 -18.30 -13.92 36.01
CA VAL A 695 -18.49 -13.84 34.55
C VAL A 695 -18.20 -12.43 34.01
N MET A 696 -18.56 -11.39 34.74
CA MET A 696 -18.27 -10.01 34.35
C MET A 696 -16.77 -9.71 34.36
N ALA A 697 -16.02 -10.23 35.35
CA ALA A 697 -14.56 -10.12 35.37
C ALA A 697 -13.91 -10.89 34.21
N LEU A 698 -14.41 -12.10 33.89
CA LEU A 698 -13.97 -12.89 32.74
C LEU A 698 -14.18 -12.10 31.43
N LEU A 699 -15.39 -11.59 31.20
CA LEU A 699 -15.73 -10.82 29.99
C LEU A 699 -14.93 -9.53 29.90
N GLY A 700 -14.80 -8.79 31.00
CA GLY A 700 -13.99 -7.58 31.06
C GLY A 700 -12.53 -7.84 30.70
N GLY A 701 -11.94 -8.90 31.25
CA GLY A 701 -10.59 -9.33 30.90
C GLY A 701 -10.44 -9.65 29.41
N ILE A 702 -11.35 -10.46 28.84
CA ILE A 702 -11.32 -10.83 27.41
C ILE A 702 -11.46 -9.61 26.49
N VAL A 703 -12.35 -8.66 26.84
CA VAL A 703 -12.56 -7.43 26.06
C VAL A 703 -11.31 -6.58 26.03
N VAL A 704 -10.72 -6.31 27.20
CA VAL A 704 -9.52 -5.46 27.31
C VAL A 704 -8.31 -6.14 26.68
N SER A 705 -8.21 -7.47 26.78
CA SER A 705 -7.08 -8.22 26.23
C SER A 705 -6.96 -8.01 24.71
N ARG A 706 -8.07 -7.91 23.97
CA ARG A 706 -8.05 -7.70 22.51
C ARG A 706 -7.11 -6.59 22.05
N PHE A 707 -6.96 -5.50 22.80
CA PHE A 707 -5.98 -4.47 22.48
C PHE A 707 -4.55 -5.03 22.37
N GLY A 708 -4.11 -5.78 23.38
CA GLY A 708 -2.78 -6.38 23.46
C GLY A 708 -2.57 -7.50 22.44
N LEU A 709 -3.54 -8.43 22.33
CA LEU A 709 -3.52 -9.52 21.37
C LEU A 709 -3.28 -9.04 19.94
N TRP A 710 -4.08 -8.08 19.48
CA TRP A 710 -4.00 -7.60 18.10
C TRP A 710 -2.76 -6.76 17.84
N LEU A 711 -2.25 -6.07 18.85
CA LEU A 711 -0.97 -5.35 18.76
C LEU A 711 0.22 -6.33 18.63
N ALA A 712 0.21 -7.42 19.41
CA ALA A 712 1.22 -8.47 19.36
C ALA A 712 1.18 -9.23 18.03
N ASP A 713 -0.01 -9.61 17.56
CA ASP A 713 -0.20 -10.33 16.29
C ASP A 713 0.32 -9.54 15.08
N ILE A 714 -0.01 -8.24 14.97
CA ILE A 714 0.49 -7.40 13.87
C ILE A 714 2.01 -7.27 13.97
N THR A 715 2.55 -7.14 15.18
CA THR A 715 4.00 -7.03 15.40
C THR A 715 4.72 -8.28 14.93
N ILE A 716 4.26 -9.47 15.34
CA ILE A 716 4.89 -10.74 14.95
C ILE A 716 4.73 -10.96 13.44
N THR A 717 3.56 -10.64 12.87
CA THR A 717 3.35 -10.67 11.42
C THR A 717 4.35 -9.78 10.69
N GLN A 718 4.58 -8.56 11.17
CA GLN A 718 5.54 -7.65 10.53
C GLN A 718 6.99 -8.14 10.73
N ILE A 719 7.35 -8.71 11.88
CA ILE A 719 8.66 -9.35 12.07
C ILE A 719 8.86 -10.46 11.03
N MET A 720 7.87 -11.32 10.83
CA MET A 720 7.94 -12.37 9.81
C MET A 720 8.08 -11.81 8.39
N GLN A 721 7.35 -10.73 8.05
CA GLN A 721 7.46 -10.09 6.74
C GLN A 721 8.82 -9.41 6.50
N GLU A 722 9.44 -8.85 7.54
CA GLU A 722 10.74 -8.16 7.45
C GLU A 722 11.92 -9.16 7.43
N GLU A 723 11.81 -10.26 8.18
CA GLU A 723 12.92 -11.18 8.40
C GLU A 723 12.96 -12.36 7.43
N ILE A 724 11.85 -12.71 6.78
CA ILE A 724 11.78 -13.88 5.88
C ILE A 724 12.22 -13.50 4.46
N GLU A 725 13.17 -14.27 3.95
CA GLU A 725 13.68 -14.18 2.59
C GLU A 725 12.59 -14.47 1.56
N GLU A 726 12.58 -13.72 0.44
CA GLU A 726 11.54 -13.79 -0.60
C GLU A 726 11.30 -15.20 -1.18
N ASN A 727 12.35 -16.03 -1.24
CA ASN A 727 12.30 -17.39 -1.78
C ASN A 727 11.69 -18.44 -0.82
N LYS A 728 11.51 -18.11 0.46
CA LYS A 728 10.95 -19.02 1.48
C LYS A 728 9.70 -18.47 2.17
N ARG A 729 9.17 -17.32 1.70
CA ARG A 729 7.99 -16.68 2.29
C ARG A 729 6.78 -17.60 2.31
N GLY A 730 6.52 -18.30 1.21
CA GLY A 730 5.40 -19.22 1.12
C GLY A 730 5.53 -20.36 2.12
N VAL A 731 6.64 -21.11 2.08
CA VAL A 731 6.86 -22.27 2.96
C VAL A 731 6.78 -21.89 4.44
N LEU A 732 7.48 -20.83 4.86
CA LEU A 732 7.52 -20.46 6.28
C LEU A 732 6.18 -19.94 6.80
N ASN A 733 5.43 -19.17 6.00
CA ASN A 733 4.08 -18.77 6.39
C ASN A 733 3.09 -19.95 6.36
N GLY A 734 3.21 -20.87 5.40
CA GLY A 734 2.37 -22.07 5.36
C GLY A 734 2.55 -22.99 6.58
N VAL A 735 3.80 -23.16 7.05
CA VAL A 735 4.08 -23.87 8.30
C VAL A 735 3.56 -23.09 9.52
N GLN A 736 3.68 -21.76 9.53
CA GLN A 736 3.11 -20.94 10.60
C GLN A 736 1.59 -21.12 10.72
N ASP A 737 0.87 -21.05 9.60
CA ASP A 737 -0.59 -21.20 9.61
C ASP A 737 -0.98 -22.62 10.05
N SER A 738 -0.20 -23.63 9.65
CA SER A 738 -0.36 -25.01 10.14
C SER A 738 -0.17 -25.11 11.66
N LEU A 739 0.85 -24.42 12.20
CA LEU A 739 1.12 -24.40 13.64
C LEU A 739 0.01 -23.68 14.42
N ASN A 740 -0.47 -22.54 13.92
CA ASN A 740 -1.60 -21.80 14.51
C ASN A 740 -2.87 -22.67 14.55
N MET A 741 -3.22 -23.32 13.43
CA MET A 741 -4.38 -24.23 13.35
C MET A 741 -4.20 -25.48 14.22
N GLY A 742 -2.97 -25.98 14.39
CA GLY A 742 -2.67 -27.06 15.32
C GLY A 742 -2.92 -26.68 16.78
N MET A 743 -2.55 -25.46 17.19
CA MET A 743 -2.83 -24.94 18.54
C MET A 743 -4.32 -24.71 18.77
N ASP A 744 -5.05 -24.26 17.75
CA ASP A 744 -6.52 -24.13 17.80
C ASP A 744 -7.23 -25.49 17.89
N MET A 745 -6.69 -26.53 17.23
CA MET A 745 -7.15 -27.91 17.37
C MET A 745 -6.90 -28.44 18.78
N LEU A 746 -5.73 -28.15 19.36
CA LEU A 746 -5.40 -28.52 20.75
C LEU A 746 -6.34 -27.85 21.75
N LYS A 747 -6.66 -26.56 21.55
CA LYS A 747 -7.71 -25.84 22.30
C LYS A 747 -9.05 -26.58 22.24
N SER A 748 -9.44 -27.03 21.05
CA SER A 748 -10.70 -27.76 20.84
C SER A 748 -10.71 -29.12 21.55
N ILE A 749 -9.59 -29.85 21.51
CA ILE A 749 -9.42 -31.12 22.24
C ILE A 749 -9.51 -30.89 23.75
N LEU A 750 -8.89 -29.83 24.26
CA LEU A 750 -8.93 -29.49 25.68
C LEU A 750 -10.37 -29.32 26.19
N VAL A 751 -11.22 -28.65 25.41
CA VAL A 751 -12.63 -28.43 25.75
C VAL A 751 -13.45 -29.73 25.66
N MET A 752 -13.08 -30.65 24.76
CA MET A 752 -13.70 -31.99 24.73
C MET A 752 -13.33 -32.84 25.95
N VAL A 753 -12.12 -32.68 26.50
CA VAL A 753 -11.69 -33.35 27.74
C VAL A 753 -12.39 -32.76 28.96
N TYR A 754 -12.68 -31.46 28.96
CA TYR A 754 -13.37 -30.74 30.04
C TYR A 754 -14.70 -30.14 29.57
N PRO A 755 -15.72 -30.96 29.26
CA PRO A 755 -16.95 -30.49 28.61
C PRO A 755 -17.92 -29.78 29.57
N TYR A 756 -17.75 -29.96 30.89
CA TYR A 756 -18.68 -29.41 31.88
C TYR A 756 -18.32 -27.96 32.23
N PRO A 757 -19.30 -27.05 32.34
CA PRO A 757 -19.05 -25.65 32.70
C PRO A 757 -18.30 -25.46 34.02
N ALA A 758 -18.54 -26.33 35.01
CA ALA A 758 -17.82 -26.32 36.28
C ALA A 758 -16.32 -26.63 36.14
N GLN A 759 -15.90 -27.29 35.06
CA GLN A 759 -14.51 -27.61 34.76
C GLN A 759 -13.83 -26.56 33.87
N PHE A 760 -14.57 -25.56 33.39
CA PHE A 760 -14.06 -24.53 32.47
C PHE A 760 -12.89 -23.72 33.06
N GLY A 761 -12.79 -23.63 34.39
CA GLY A 761 -11.64 -23.04 35.09
C GLY A 761 -10.29 -23.67 34.69
N TYR A 762 -10.23 -24.99 34.41
CA TYR A 762 -9.01 -25.63 33.92
C TYR A 762 -8.60 -25.12 32.53
N CYS A 763 -9.58 -24.86 31.66
CA CYS A 763 -9.34 -24.30 30.33
C CYS A 763 -8.82 -22.86 30.41
N ILE A 764 -9.34 -22.05 31.35
CA ILE A 764 -8.87 -20.69 31.63
C ILE A 764 -7.40 -20.73 32.11
N ILE A 765 -7.06 -21.61 33.05
CA ILE A 765 -5.69 -21.74 33.57
C ILE A 765 -4.71 -22.14 32.48
N LEU A 766 -5.03 -23.17 31.69
CA LEU A 766 -4.15 -23.64 30.61
C LEU A 766 -3.96 -22.58 29.52
N SER A 767 -5.02 -21.82 29.21
CA SER A 767 -4.95 -20.69 28.27
C SER A 767 -4.02 -19.59 28.79
N PHE A 768 -4.13 -19.24 30.07
CA PHE A 768 -3.23 -18.26 30.70
C PHE A 768 -1.77 -18.72 30.69
N VAL A 769 -1.51 -19.99 31.00
CA VAL A 769 -0.16 -20.56 30.94
C VAL A 769 0.40 -20.51 29.52
N SER A 770 -0.42 -20.84 28.50
CA SER A 770 -0.01 -20.74 27.09
C SER A 770 0.36 -19.31 26.70
N ILE A 771 -0.50 -18.33 27.04
CA ILE A 771 -0.26 -16.91 26.73
C ILE A 771 0.98 -16.39 27.47
N CYS A 772 1.15 -16.71 28.75
CA CYS A 772 2.33 -16.30 29.52
C CYS A 772 3.62 -16.91 28.95
N THR A 773 3.56 -18.15 28.45
CA THR A 773 4.70 -18.82 27.81
C THR A 773 5.05 -18.16 26.48
N GLY A 774 4.05 -17.83 25.67
CA GLY A 774 4.24 -17.09 24.41
C GLY A 774 4.70 -15.64 24.62
N GLY A 775 4.41 -15.04 25.78
CA GLY A 775 4.76 -13.66 26.13
C GLY A 775 6.18 -13.45 26.66
N LYS A 776 6.94 -14.50 26.98
CA LYS A 776 8.32 -14.36 27.43
C LYS A 776 9.19 -13.82 26.28
N PRO A 777 9.90 -12.69 26.46
CA PRO A 777 10.82 -12.21 25.45
C PRO A 777 11.94 -13.23 25.30
N ASN A 778 11.90 -14.02 24.23
CA ASN A 778 12.93 -15.00 23.93
C ASN A 778 14.21 -14.25 23.53
N THR A 779 15.12 -14.08 24.49
CA THR A 779 16.42 -13.41 24.42
C THR A 779 17.45 -14.10 23.52
N ALA A 780 17.08 -15.15 22.80
CA ALA A 780 18.00 -15.96 21.99
C ALA A 780 18.63 -15.22 20.78
N ASN A 781 18.16 -14.03 20.41
CA ASN A 781 18.71 -13.25 19.30
C ASN A 781 19.74 -12.17 19.71
N GLN A 782 20.17 -12.13 20.98
CA GLN A 782 21.27 -11.23 21.39
C GLN A 782 22.66 -11.81 21.11
N GLU A 783 22.83 -13.13 21.00
CA GLU A 783 24.15 -13.72 20.73
C GLU A 783 24.54 -13.64 19.25
N GLN A 784 23.60 -13.78 18.32
CA GLN A 784 23.92 -13.82 16.89
C GLN A 784 24.23 -12.44 16.28
N LYS A 785 23.62 -11.36 16.80
CA LYS A 785 24.00 -9.98 16.43
C LYS A 785 25.39 -9.58 16.95
N ASN A 786 25.85 -10.17 18.04
CA ASN A 786 27.21 -9.96 18.55
C ASN A 786 28.26 -10.73 17.74
N GLU A 787 27.87 -11.80 17.04
CA GLU A 787 28.75 -12.52 16.11
C GLU A 787 28.76 -11.88 14.72
N ASP A 788 27.61 -11.56 14.13
CA ASP A 788 27.55 -10.90 12.81
C ASP A 788 28.12 -9.47 12.84
N GLY A 789 27.93 -8.76 13.96
CA GLY A 789 28.56 -7.45 14.20
C GLY A 789 30.08 -7.53 14.37
N LYS A 790 30.62 -8.66 14.85
CA LYS A 790 32.07 -8.92 14.97
C LYS A 790 32.69 -9.38 13.64
N VAL A 791 31.92 -10.04 12.77
CA VAL A 791 32.40 -10.46 11.43
C VAL A 791 32.41 -9.28 10.46
N SER A 792 31.41 -8.39 10.50
CA SER A 792 31.38 -7.20 9.64
C SER A 792 32.46 -6.17 10.00
N THR A 793 32.76 -5.99 11.30
CA THR A 793 33.84 -5.10 11.74
C THR A 793 35.23 -5.65 11.44
N LYS A 794 35.42 -6.99 11.43
CA LYS A 794 36.69 -7.62 11.02
C LYS A 794 36.98 -7.47 9.52
N ASN A 795 35.96 -7.61 8.67
CA ASN A 795 36.13 -7.48 7.22
C ASN A 795 36.38 -6.02 6.78
N GLU A 796 35.84 -5.03 7.51
CA GLU A 796 36.15 -3.61 7.26
C GLU A 796 37.57 -3.23 7.74
N THR A 797 38.07 -3.81 8.84
CA THR A 797 39.46 -3.56 9.28
C THR A 797 40.52 -4.30 8.45
N GLU A 798 40.20 -5.45 7.85
CA GLU A 798 41.11 -6.14 6.92
C GLU A 798 41.13 -5.51 5.53
N ALA A 799 40.02 -4.88 5.09
CA ALA A 799 39.99 -4.13 3.83
C ALA A 799 40.77 -2.79 3.92
N GLU A 800 40.69 -2.05 5.03
CA GLU A 800 41.46 -0.81 5.23
C GLU A 800 42.98 -1.04 5.36
N ASN A 801 43.42 -2.17 5.90
CA ASN A 801 44.86 -2.49 6.00
C ASN A 801 45.50 -3.01 4.71
N SER A 802 44.70 -3.35 3.69
CA SER A 802 45.21 -3.82 2.39
C SER A 802 45.48 -2.69 1.37
N HIS A 803 45.13 -1.44 1.72
CA HIS A 803 45.39 -0.25 0.90
C HIS A 803 46.50 0.66 1.45
N VAL A 804 47.19 0.24 2.51
CA VAL A 804 48.40 0.89 3.02
C VAL A 804 49.47 -0.18 3.24
N THR A 805 50.05 -0.69 2.14
CA THR A 805 51.41 -1.27 2.12
C THR A 805 51.93 -1.32 0.69
#